data_AF-A0A534T9W8-F1
#
_entry.id   AF-A0A534T9W8-F1
#
_cell.length_a   1.000
_cell.length_b   1.000
_cell.length_c   1.000
_cell.angle_alpha   90.00
_cell.angle_beta   90.00
_cell.angle_gamma   90.00
#
_symmetry.space_group_name_H-M   'P 1'
#
loop_
_entity.id
_entity.type
_entity.pdbx_description
1 polymer ?
#
loop_
_entity_poly.entity_id
_entity_poly.type
_entity_poly.pdbx_seq_one_letter_code
_entity_poly.pdbx_strand_id
1 'polypeptide(L)'
;MRLPRRHRPLLRSAEQLPERRAHATGRHPDHVVRGADGDEHAARSRGRGRRLSRALPGAGSGRRIARAARSVLRRPSGRPRGAARASARVLRRRTRRGRPAHLAAGAAGGGDDGDSQPHARQPAAHLSRARRSRPRARRRRAHVGPGTRRARAPARPRHALRAAGAFRRGSSGFAPVSRARTRRRARAGRTRAPLPPRGRCRHLALTVAAPAADDFRARAAAAAGDAALHRKLDVASLRFLDERAQVFAALPDAEARRDRARAVKAHAIASLATLLPQLEQRFTANGGVVHWARDAAEACAIVLDIATRAGVRLVVKGKSMVSEEIALNAALAAADIEAVETDLGEYIVQLAGEPPSHIITPAIHLSQDDVADLFARRLGEPRHATAEALTAAARRVLRTKFRAAGMGVTGVNFASAESGALVVVENEGNGRMALTLPRIHVALMGIEKVVARDEDLAPMLELLPRSATGQSLTSYVSLVTGPRRPDEMDGPDEVHLVVLDNGRTRLLADPIMREALYCLRCGACLNACPVYRRIGGHAYGYAYSGPIGAVIAPALLGVERVADLPYASTLCGACRDVCPVRIDIPHLLLEWRARIAAAVPRSWGERLLVRAWRTIAASPPLYHVATGAMRAAFAVVAHVPALAALLPPLAAWRRGRELPTFATRPFHRRWRERRVASPDGA
;
A
#
# COMPACT_ATOMS: atom_id res chain seq x y z
N MET A 1 -4.99 -54.40 16.64
CA MET A 1 -5.54 -54.29 18.02
C MET A 1 -4.96 -53.04 18.69
N ARG A 2 -5.66 -52.45 19.68
CA ARG A 2 -5.36 -51.14 20.33
C ARG A 2 -5.56 -49.90 19.43
N LEU A 3 -6.59 -49.10 19.76
CA LEU A 3 -6.89 -47.78 19.20
C LEU A 3 -6.42 -46.67 20.17
N PRO A 4 -5.93 -45.51 19.69
CA PRO A 4 -5.78 -44.33 20.53
C PRO A 4 -7.14 -43.67 20.84
N ARG A 5 -7.25 -43.00 21.99
CA ARG A 5 -8.52 -42.49 22.54
C ARG A 5 -8.97 -41.19 21.86
N ARG A 6 -10.25 -41.09 21.49
CA ARG A 6 -10.90 -39.83 21.09
C ARG A 6 -11.08 -38.92 22.31
N HIS A 7 -10.43 -37.76 22.33
CA HIS A 7 -10.80 -36.69 23.27
C HIS A 7 -12.07 -35.98 22.80
N ARG A 8 -13.11 -35.96 23.63
CA ARG A 8 -14.29 -35.09 23.45
C ARG A 8 -13.93 -33.67 23.92
N PRO A 9 -14.22 -32.60 23.15
CA PRO A 9 -14.28 -31.26 23.70
C PRO A 9 -15.53 -31.14 24.60
N LEU A 10 -15.36 -30.62 25.82
CA LEU A 10 -16.48 -30.32 26.71
C LEU A 10 -17.12 -28.99 26.32
N LEU A 11 -18.27 -29.06 25.66
CA LEU A 11 -19.18 -27.92 25.58
C LEU A 11 -19.72 -27.62 26.99
N ARG A 12 -19.43 -26.43 27.51
CA ARG A 12 -20.18 -25.83 28.62
C ARG A 12 -20.81 -24.53 28.12
N SER A 13 -22.13 -24.51 28.10
CA SER A 13 -22.93 -23.33 27.78
C SER A 13 -22.70 -22.22 28.83
N ALA A 14 -22.72 -20.97 28.37
CA ALA A 14 -22.66 -19.78 29.21
C ALA A 14 -23.61 -18.72 28.65
N GLU A 15 -24.91 -18.98 28.76
CA GLU A 15 -25.95 -17.96 28.59
C GLU A 15 -26.09 -17.12 29.89
N GLN A 16 -26.98 -16.13 29.84
CA GLN A 16 -27.47 -15.32 30.98
C GLN A 16 -26.52 -14.26 31.56
N LEU A 17 -26.58 -13.05 30.95
CA LEU A 17 -26.69 -11.79 31.70
C LEU A 17 -27.90 -10.99 31.13
N PRO A 18 -28.58 -10.15 31.93
CA PRO A 18 -30.04 -10.03 31.82
C PRO A 18 -30.58 -8.88 30.96
N GLU A 19 -31.81 -9.06 30.45
CA GLU A 19 -32.65 -7.97 29.94
C GLU A 19 -32.91 -6.91 31.04
N ARG A 20 -32.95 -5.64 30.65
CA ARG A 20 -33.65 -4.59 31.41
C ARG A 20 -34.81 -4.06 30.57
N ARG A 21 -36.03 -4.48 30.91
CA ARG A 21 -37.27 -3.93 30.36
C ARG A 21 -37.65 -2.62 31.04
N ALA A 22 -38.25 -1.71 30.29
CA ALA A 22 -38.99 -0.56 30.80
C ALA A 22 -40.17 -0.22 29.86
N HIS A 23 -41.39 -0.46 30.32
CA HIS A 23 -42.65 0.11 29.79
C HIS A 23 -43.14 1.16 30.82
N ALA A 24 -43.90 2.21 30.54
CA ALA A 24 -44.31 2.90 29.30
C ALA A 24 -44.26 4.44 29.59
N THR A 25 -44.89 5.46 28.98
CA THR A 25 -45.99 5.72 28.00
C THR A 25 -45.64 7.02 27.23
N GLY A 26 -46.28 7.48 26.15
CA GLY A 26 -47.45 7.00 25.38
C GLY A 26 -48.32 8.19 24.87
N ARG A 27 -49.31 7.90 24.00
CA ARG A 27 -50.28 8.81 23.32
C ARG A 27 -49.76 9.75 22.21
N HIS A 28 -50.43 9.65 21.06
CA HIS A 28 -50.55 10.66 20.00
C HIS A 28 -51.45 11.84 20.49
N PRO A 29 -51.51 12.95 19.73
CA PRO A 29 -52.70 13.13 18.88
C PRO A 29 -52.36 13.49 17.42
N ASP A 30 -53.33 13.26 16.53
CA ASP A 30 -53.35 13.78 15.17
C ASP A 30 -53.90 15.21 15.14
N HIS A 31 -53.59 15.98 14.09
CA HIS A 31 -54.51 16.96 13.53
C HIS A 31 -54.24 17.18 12.03
N VAL A 32 -55.33 17.35 11.27
CA VAL A 32 -55.37 17.57 9.82
C VAL A 32 -56.33 18.75 9.55
N VAL A 33 -56.25 19.34 8.35
CA VAL A 33 -57.32 20.03 7.57
C VAL A 33 -57.04 21.50 7.20
N ARG A 34 -57.02 21.76 5.87
CA ARG A 34 -57.14 23.03 5.11
C ARG A 34 -56.02 24.09 5.26
N GLY A 35 -55.75 24.94 4.26
CA GLY A 35 -56.22 24.91 2.86
C GLY A 35 -56.62 26.28 2.26
N ALA A 36 -55.77 26.80 1.37
CA ALA A 36 -56.00 27.79 0.30
C ALA A 36 -54.68 27.79 -0.53
N ASP A 37 -54.63 27.59 -1.85
CA ASP A 37 -55.30 28.24 -3.01
C ASP A 37 -54.67 29.60 -3.37
N GLY A 38 -54.25 29.74 -4.64
CA GLY A 38 -53.51 30.90 -5.16
C GLY A 38 -52.53 30.55 -6.29
N ASP A 39 -53.05 30.47 -7.53
CA ASP A 39 -52.28 30.50 -8.78
C ASP A 39 -51.56 31.87 -8.95
N GLU A 40 -50.66 32.17 -9.91
CA GLU A 40 -50.67 31.81 -11.34
C GLU A 40 -49.30 32.06 -12.06
N HIS A 41 -49.36 32.02 -13.39
CA HIS A 41 -48.40 32.20 -14.48
C HIS A 41 -47.52 33.49 -14.46
N ALA A 42 -46.49 33.68 -15.32
CA ALA A 42 -45.58 32.77 -16.05
C ALA A 42 -44.48 33.56 -16.83
N ALA A 43 -43.29 32.93 -16.97
CA ALA A 43 -42.35 33.01 -18.11
C ALA A 43 -41.64 34.34 -18.52
N ARG A 44 -40.48 34.15 -19.19
CA ARG A 44 -39.66 35.13 -19.98
C ARG A 44 -38.88 36.18 -19.16
N SER A 45 -37.78 36.78 -19.65
CA SER A 45 -36.71 36.28 -20.55
C SER A 45 -35.52 37.28 -20.62
N ARG A 46 -34.29 36.79 -20.88
CA ARG A 46 -33.12 37.54 -21.46
C ARG A 46 -32.60 38.79 -20.72
N GLY A 47 -31.31 38.85 -20.40
CA GLY A 47 -30.66 40.12 -20.03
C GLY A 47 -29.13 40.07 -19.81
N ARG A 48 -28.38 40.75 -20.68
CA ARG A 48 -26.96 41.12 -20.48
C ARG A 48 -26.87 42.09 -19.27
N GLY A 49 -25.83 42.18 -18.43
CA GLY A 49 -24.50 41.60 -18.50
C GLY A 49 -23.42 42.65 -18.82
N ARG A 50 -22.73 43.20 -17.81
CA ARG A 50 -21.45 43.95 -17.92
C ARG A 50 -20.71 44.02 -16.56
N ARG A 51 -19.43 44.44 -16.58
CA ARG A 51 -18.50 44.53 -15.44
C ARG A 51 -18.06 46.00 -15.20
N LEU A 52 -17.22 46.20 -14.17
CA LEU A 52 -16.36 47.37 -13.86
C LEU A 52 -17.08 48.50 -13.08
N SER A 53 -16.43 49.31 -12.23
CA SER A 53 -15.16 49.17 -11.46
C SER A 53 -14.95 50.36 -10.51
N ARG A 54 -14.40 50.14 -9.30
CA ARG A 54 -13.93 51.18 -8.32
C ARG A 54 -15.07 52.09 -7.78
N ALA A 55 -14.93 52.88 -6.71
CA ALA A 55 -13.79 53.15 -5.81
C ALA A 55 -14.23 53.29 -4.32
N LEU A 56 -13.26 53.20 -3.40
CA LEU A 56 -13.29 53.81 -2.05
C LEU A 56 -12.88 55.31 -2.18
N PRO A 57 -13.23 56.25 -1.26
CA PRO A 57 -12.96 56.13 0.18
C PRO A 57 -13.97 56.79 1.15
N GLY A 58 -13.69 56.69 2.46
CA GLY A 58 -14.35 57.46 3.53
C GLY A 58 -14.07 56.88 4.91
N ALA A 59 -13.57 57.69 5.85
CA ALA A 59 -13.32 57.30 7.24
C ALA A 59 -14.14 58.18 8.20
N GLY A 60 -14.60 57.61 9.32
CA GLY A 60 -15.35 58.35 10.34
C GLY A 60 -15.39 57.58 11.66
N SER A 61 -15.07 58.26 12.77
CA SER A 61 -15.00 57.68 14.11
C SER A 61 -16.15 58.14 15.01
N GLY A 62 -16.65 57.26 15.87
CA GLY A 62 -17.71 57.55 16.84
C GLY A 62 -17.60 56.69 18.09
N ARG A 63 -17.93 57.22 19.27
CA ARG A 63 -17.67 56.59 20.59
C ARG A 63 -18.95 56.25 21.36
N ARG A 64 -18.92 55.06 22.00
CA ARG A 64 -19.44 54.72 23.35
C ARG A 64 -20.80 55.27 23.83
N ILE A 65 -21.69 54.36 24.22
CA ILE A 65 -22.42 54.41 25.51
C ILE A 65 -22.29 53.02 26.18
N ALA A 66 -22.42 52.92 27.50
CA ALA A 66 -22.27 51.67 28.26
C ALA A 66 -23.19 51.60 29.51
N ARG A 67 -23.67 50.39 29.87
CA ARG A 67 -24.24 49.94 31.16
C ARG A 67 -24.71 48.45 31.04
N ALA A 68 -25.03 47.68 32.09
CA ALA A 68 -24.32 47.40 33.36
C ALA A 68 -25.06 46.30 34.21
N ALA A 69 -24.45 45.12 34.41
CA ALA A 69 -24.73 44.12 35.47
C ALA A 69 -23.59 43.04 35.39
N ARG A 70 -22.93 42.49 36.42
CA ARG A 70 -23.25 42.03 37.80
C ARG A 70 -24.14 40.77 37.84
N SER A 71 -23.81 39.68 38.56
CA SER A 71 -22.59 39.32 39.35
C SER A 71 -22.63 37.83 39.80
N VAL A 72 -21.62 37.34 40.57
CA VAL A 72 -21.68 36.14 41.47
C VAL A 72 -21.60 34.76 40.73
N LEU A 73 -20.82 33.71 41.12
CA LEU A 73 -20.08 33.38 42.36
C LEU A 73 -18.77 32.55 42.14
N ARG A 74 -17.74 32.83 42.96
CA ARG A 74 -16.54 32.05 43.46
C ARG A 74 -15.72 31.00 42.66
N ARG A 75 -14.45 30.91 43.09
CA ARG A 75 -13.39 29.88 42.84
C ARG A 75 -13.04 29.15 44.15
N PRO A 76 -12.25 28.06 44.09
CA PRO A 76 -10.83 28.09 44.52
C PRO A 76 -9.91 27.61 43.36
N SER A 77 -8.77 28.20 42.98
CA SER A 77 -7.56 28.72 43.66
C SER A 77 -6.43 27.68 43.78
N GLY A 78 -5.43 27.78 42.89
CA GLY A 78 -4.21 26.96 42.89
C GLY A 78 -3.34 27.26 41.66
N ARG A 79 -2.26 28.04 41.81
CA ARG A 79 -1.34 28.44 40.73
C ARG A 79 0.01 28.86 41.32
N PRO A 80 1.12 28.58 40.61
CA PRO A 80 1.91 29.67 40.01
C PRO A 80 1.98 29.48 38.46
N ARG A 81 2.03 30.49 37.57
CA ARG A 81 2.95 31.66 37.44
C ARG A 81 4.41 31.20 37.24
N GLY A 82 5.14 31.49 36.16
CA GLY A 82 4.82 32.08 34.84
C GLY A 82 5.80 31.49 33.79
N ALA A 83 6.02 32.02 32.59
CA ALA A 83 5.43 33.16 31.87
C ALA A 83 5.37 32.82 30.35
N ALA A 84 4.92 33.75 29.50
CA ALA A 84 4.59 33.45 28.09
C ALA A 84 5.62 33.97 27.06
N ARG A 85 5.65 33.26 25.91
CA ARG A 85 6.11 33.64 24.56
C ARG A 85 6.74 35.04 24.36
N ALA A 86 7.95 35.08 23.78
CA ALA A 86 8.39 36.18 22.94
C ALA A 86 9.31 35.71 21.79
N SER A 87 8.96 36.15 20.56
CA SER A 87 9.78 36.54 19.40
C SER A 87 10.99 35.72 18.89
N ALA A 88 11.17 35.75 17.57
CA ALA A 88 12.34 35.25 16.83
C ALA A 88 13.27 36.41 16.36
N ARG A 89 14.40 36.04 15.70
CA ARG A 89 15.64 36.85 15.49
C ARG A 89 16.49 36.87 16.78
N VAL A 90 17.83 37.00 16.78
CA VAL A 90 18.71 37.90 16.00
C VAL A 90 20.14 37.31 15.79
N LEU A 91 20.80 37.75 14.70
CA LEU A 91 22.24 37.76 14.35
C LEU A 91 23.10 36.46 14.19
N ARG A 92 23.79 36.44 13.02
CA ARG A 92 25.10 35.85 12.81
C ARG A 92 26.22 36.75 13.38
N ARG A 93 27.23 36.19 14.06
CA ARG A 93 28.65 36.64 14.03
C ARG A 93 29.53 35.39 14.22
N ARG A 94 30.33 34.97 13.24
CA ARG A 94 31.70 35.43 12.92
C ARG A 94 32.68 35.32 14.11
N THR A 95 33.40 34.20 14.16
CA THR A 95 34.78 34.14 14.64
C THR A 95 35.72 33.86 13.44
N ARG A 96 36.99 34.28 13.55
CA ARG A 96 38.07 34.10 12.56
C ARG A 96 39.21 33.30 13.22
N ARG A 97 40.19 32.87 12.41
CA ARG A 97 41.33 31.94 12.72
C ARG A 97 40.91 30.46 12.56
N GLY A 98 41.63 29.62 11.83
CA GLY A 98 42.80 29.86 10.97
C GLY A 98 42.97 28.74 9.92
N ARG A 99 43.87 28.94 8.93
CA ARG A 99 44.30 27.89 7.99
C ARG A 99 45.20 26.87 8.71
N PRO A 100 45.33 25.65 8.17
CA PRO A 100 46.60 25.31 7.53
C PRO A 100 46.47 25.19 6.01
N ALA A 101 47.61 25.15 5.32
CA ALA A 101 47.72 24.95 3.87
C ALA A 101 48.48 23.64 3.56
N HIS A 102 48.52 23.25 2.30
CA HIS A 102 49.23 22.06 1.85
C HIS A 102 50.74 22.15 2.09
N LEU A 103 51.35 21.01 2.40
CA LEU A 103 52.69 20.66 1.95
C LEU A 103 52.60 19.35 1.15
N ALA A 104 53.43 19.22 0.12
CA ALA A 104 53.48 18.05 -0.74
C ALA A 104 54.95 17.74 -1.09
N ALA A 105 55.44 16.66 -0.49
CA ALA A 105 56.65 15.92 -0.82
C ALA A 105 56.42 14.50 -0.25
N GLY A 106 56.96 13.42 -0.80
CA GLY A 106 57.87 13.28 -1.93
C GLY A 106 58.64 11.98 -1.69
N ALA A 107 58.39 10.94 -2.49
CA ALA A 107 58.82 9.58 -2.14
C ALA A 107 59.52 8.89 -3.32
N ALA A 108 60.80 8.56 -3.15
CA ALA A 108 61.60 7.69 -4.00
C ALA A 108 62.85 7.20 -3.25
N GLY A 109 63.18 5.91 -3.36
CA GLY A 109 64.54 5.39 -3.09
C GLY A 109 64.70 4.40 -1.92
N GLY A 110 64.99 3.13 -2.25
CA GLY A 110 66.16 2.40 -1.73
C GLY A 110 65.99 1.36 -0.59
N GLY A 111 66.14 0.08 -0.95
CA GLY A 111 66.66 -1.04 -0.12
C GLY A 111 65.82 -1.57 1.06
N ASP A 112 65.99 -2.81 1.54
CA ASP A 112 66.61 -4.01 0.90
C ASP A 112 66.22 -5.32 1.65
N ASP A 113 66.73 -6.47 1.17
CA ASP A 113 66.86 -7.80 1.85
C ASP A 113 65.66 -8.79 2.05
N GLY A 114 65.92 -10.08 1.71
CA GLY A 114 65.36 -11.35 2.27
C GLY A 114 63.90 -11.77 1.90
N ASP A 115 63.62 -12.56 0.86
CA ASP A 115 63.82 -14.03 0.69
C ASP A 115 63.07 -14.89 1.76
N SER A 116 62.18 -15.86 1.44
CA SER A 116 62.28 -16.86 0.37
C SER A 116 60.96 -17.46 -0.17
N GLN A 117 60.94 -17.65 -1.51
CA GLN A 117 60.45 -18.75 -2.40
C GLN A 117 59.26 -19.72 -2.02
N PRO A 118 58.68 -20.54 -2.96
CA PRO A 118 59.07 -20.80 -4.37
C PRO A 118 57.98 -20.79 -5.47
N HIS A 119 58.44 -20.64 -6.73
CA HIS A 119 57.98 -21.26 -8.01
C HIS A 119 56.58 -20.95 -8.63
N ALA A 120 56.41 -20.91 -9.97
CA ALA A 120 57.36 -20.82 -11.10
C ALA A 120 56.69 -20.48 -12.47
N ARG A 121 57.55 -20.14 -13.46
CA ARG A 121 57.38 -20.08 -14.93
C ARG A 121 56.89 -18.75 -15.58
N GLN A 122 57.48 -18.48 -16.75
CA GLN A 122 57.44 -17.27 -17.61
C GLN A 122 57.44 -17.72 -19.12
N PRO A 123 57.78 -16.92 -20.15
CA PRO A 123 56.99 -15.80 -20.73
C PRO A 123 56.94 -15.78 -22.28
N ALA A 124 56.21 -14.80 -22.85
CA ALA A 124 56.53 -14.11 -24.11
C ALA A 124 55.93 -12.66 -24.01
N ALA A 125 56.64 -11.53 -24.18
CA ALA A 125 57.51 -11.03 -25.26
C ALA A 125 56.71 -10.44 -26.46
N HIS A 126 57.02 -9.28 -27.05
CA HIS A 126 57.77 -8.08 -26.61
C HIS A 126 57.54 -6.89 -27.62
N LEU A 127 58.15 -5.71 -27.41
CA LEU A 127 58.30 -4.57 -28.38
C LEU A 127 57.08 -3.66 -28.69
N SER A 128 57.29 -2.53 -29.39
CA SER A 128 57.47 -1.20 -28.76
C SER A 128 57.42 -0.01 -29.78
N ARG A 129 57.46 1.25 -29.28
CA ARG A 129 57.70 2.55 -30.00
C ARG A 129 56.56 3.07 -30.92
N ALA A 130 56.36 4.37 -31.16
CA ALA A 130 56.90 5.61 -30.55
C ALA A 130 55.97 6.85 -30.74
N ARG A 131 56.32 7.99 -30.12
CA ARG A 131 55.54 9.27 -30.02
C ARG A 131 55.78 10.28 -31.15
N ARG A 132 54.78 11.14 -31.43
CA ARG A 132 54.77 12.63 -31.68
C ARG A 132 53.48 13.02 -32.44
N SER A 133 52.86 14.21 -32.40
CA SER A 133 52.89 15.38 -31.49
C SER A 133 51.58 16.22 -31.64
N ARG A 134 51.32 17.21 -30.76
CA ARG A 134 50.14 18.13 -30.74
C ARG A 134 50.43 19.43 -31.58
N PRO A 135 49.64 20.56 -31.62
CA PRO A 135 48.39 20.93 -30.88
C PRO A 135 47.31 21.88 -31.55
N ARG A 136 46.09 21.90 -30.96
CA ARG A 136 45.11 23.04 -30.90
C ARG A 136 44.52 23.55 -32.26
N ALA A 137 43.45 24.37 -32.36
CA ALA A 137 42.63 25.11 -31.38
C ALA A 137 41.10 25.11 -31.69
N ARG A 138 40.30 25.87 -30.91
CA ARG A 138 38.84 26.16 -31.11
C ARG A 138 38.69 27.36 -32.10
N ARG A 139 37.54 27.74 -32.70
CA ARG A 139 36.16 27.94 -32.15
C ARG A 139 35.06 27.99 -33.27
N ARG A 140 33.82 28.44 -32.98
CA ARG A 140 32.56 28.24 -33.75
C ARG A 140 32.09 29.41 -34.66
N ARG A 141 31.11 29.12 -35.55
CA ARG A 141 30.09 29.96 -36.29
C ARG A 141 30.35 30.03 -37.82
N ALA A 142 29.36 30.11 -38.74
CA ALA A 142 27.89 29.90 -38.74
C ALA A 142 27.36 29.67 -40.20
N HIS A 143 26.04 29.75 -40.47
CA HIS A 143 25.33 29.63 -41.77
C HIS A 143 25.93 30.52 -42.92
N VAL A 144 25.69 30.33 -44.23
CA VAL A 144 24.47 29.95 -45.01
C VAL A 144 24.85 29.10 -46.27
N GLY A 145 23.87 28.48 -46.96
CA GLY A 145 24.04 27.85 -48.30
C GLY A 145 23.83 28.84 -49.48
N PRO A 146 23.43 28.42 -50.71
CA PRO A 146 23.02 27.08 -51.17
C PRO A 146 23.81 26.53 -52.40
N GLY A 147 23.50 25.30 -52.84
CA GLY A 147 24.01 24.68 -54.07
C GLY A 147 23.15 23.48 -54.51
N THR A 148 23.10 23.14 -55.81
CA THR A 148 22.11 22.18 -56.36
C THR A 148 22.73 20.94 -57.02
N ARG A 149 22.09 19.76 -56.87
CA ARG A 149 21.43 19.03 -57.98
C ARG A 149 20.77 17.70 -57.57
N ARG A 150 19.56 17.50 -58.13
CA ARG A 150 18.81 16.26 -58.46
C ARG A 150 19.18 14.91 -57.82
N ALA A 151 18.23 14.36 -57.05
CA ALA A 151 17.46 13.16 -57.44
C ALA A 151 16.06 13.21 -56.78
N ARG A 152 15.03 12.58 -57.38
CA ARG A 152 13.65 12.54 -56.85
C ARG A 152 12.89 11.32 -57.37
N ALA A 153 12.02 10.75 -56.53
CA ALA A 153 10.93 9.85 -56.93
C ALA A 153 9.74 10.02 -55.95
N PRO A 154 8.49 10.20 -56.45
CA PRO A 154 7.32 9.81 -55.67
C PRO A 154 6.11 9.27 -56.46
N ALA A 155 5.43 8.28 -55.86
CA ALA A 155 3.98 8.03 -55.80
C ALA A 155 3.05 8.03 -57.06
N ARG A 156 2.28 6.92 -57.19
CA ARG A 156 0.86 6.75 -57.61
C ARG A 156 0.24 7.63 -58.72
N PRO A 157 -0.56 7.00 -59.59
CA PRO A 157 -1.91 7.51 -59.87
C PRO A 157 -3.05 6.44 -59.81
N ARG A 158 -4.28 6.90 -60.07
CA ARG A 158 -5.53 6.11 -60.22
C ARG A 158 -5.78 5.81 -61.71
N HIS A 159 -6.69 4.87 -62.02
CA HIS A 159 -7.31 4.74 -63.36
C HIS A 159 -8.83 4.52 -63.28
N ALA A 160 -9.54 4.98 -64.32
CA ALA A 160 -10.94 4.70 -64.59
C ALA A 160 -11.30 4.96 -66.07
N LEU A 161 -11.97 4.00 -66.72
CA LEU A 161 -12.66 4.03 -68.03
C LEU A 161 -13.81 2.99 -67.87
N ARG A 162 -15.10 3.22 -68.21
CA ARG A 162 -15.76 3.50 -69.51
C ARG A 162 -15.61 2.34 -70.53
N ALA A 163 -16.67 1.86 -71.20
CA ALA A 163 -18.12 2.17 -71.14
C ALA A 163 -18.98 1.11 -71.90
N ALA A 164 -20.30 1.40 -72.03
CA ALA A 164 -21.31 0.87 -72.98
C ALA A 164 -22.32 -0.19 -72.49
N GLY A 165 -23.55 -0.11 -73.03
CA GLY A 165 -24.71 -0.97 -72.74
C GLY A 165 -25.94 -0.21 -72.22
N ALA A 166 -27.02 -0.09 -73.00
CA ALA A 166 -28.26 0.58 -72.59
C ALA A 166 -29.49 0.18 -73.45
N PHE A 167 -30.67 0.03 -72.82
CA PHE A 167 -32.05 0.25 -73.32
C PHE A 167 -33.02 -0.03 -72.14
N ARG A 168 -33.82 0.93 -71.63
CA ARG A 168 -35.17 1.42 -72.05
C ARG A 168 -36.39 0.70 -71.42
N ARG A 169 -37.05 1.43 -70.49
CA ARG A 169 -38.50 1.62 -70.26
C ARG A 169 -39.45 0.43 -69.95
N GLY A 170 -40.24 0.60 -68.89
CA GLY A 170 -41.54 -0.04 -68.63
C GLY A 170 -42.18 0.55 -67.35
N SER A 171 -43.48 0.90 -67.35
CA SER A 171 -44.10 1.63 -66.22
C SER A 171 -45.64 1.56 -66.13
N SER A 172 -46.16 0.97 -65.05
CA SER A 172 -47.51 1.14 -64.45
C SER A 172 -47.64 0.20 -63.23
N GLY A 173 -48.49 0.43 -62.22
CA GLY A 173 -49.46 1.51 -62.01
C GLY A 173 -49.92 1.66 -60.54
N PHE A 174 -50.94 2.50 -60.32
CA PHE A 174 -51.59 2.86 -59.05
C PHE A 174 -52.69 1.83 -58.64
N ALA A 175 -53.26 1.75 -57.42
CA ALA A 175 -52.83 2.25 -56.10
C ALA A 175 -53.45 1.47 -54.88
N PRO A 176 -54.34 2.00 -54.02
CA PRO A 176 -54.04 2.17 -52.57
C PRO A 176 -54.97 1.39 -51.60
N VAL A 177 -54.76 1.53 -50.28
CA VAL A 177 -55.80 1.98 -49.29
C VAL A 177 -55.35 1.97 -47.81
N SER A 178 -55.87 2.96 -47.06
CA SER A 178 -56.01 3.05 -45.58
C SER A 178 -54.82 3.43 -44.68
N ARG A 179 -55.16 4.05 -43.54
CA ARG A 179 -54.32 4.42 -42.40
C ARG A 179 -54.86 3.73 -41.15
N ALA A 180 -54.00 3.37 -40.21
CA ALA A 180 -54.40 3.18 -38.81
C ALA A 180 -53.38 3.86 -37.87
N ARG A 181 -53.84 4.88 -37.12
CA ARG A 181 -53.10 5.47 -36.00
C ARG A 181 -53.76 5.00 -34.69
N THR A 182 -53.02 4.33 -33.82
CA THR A 182 -53.41 4.17 -32.42
C THR A 182 -52.23 4.48 -31.50
N ARG A 183 -52.35 5.56 -30.71
CA ARG A 183 -51.51 5.80 -29.55
C ARG A 183 -52.10 5.04 -28.36
N ARG A 184 -51.30 4.29 -27.61
CA ARG A 184 -51.61 3.96 -26.22
C ARG A 184 -50.36 4.04 -25.34
N ARG A 185 -50.51 4.67 -24.18
CA ARG A 185 -49.53 4.67 -23.08
C ARG A 185 -49.91 3.56 -22.10
N ALA A 186 -48.96 2.72 -21.71
CA ALA A 186 -48.92 2.00 -20.45
C ALA A 186 -47.46 2.03 -19.98
N ARG A 187 -47.10 2.84 -18.97
CA ARG A 187 -47.13 2.55 -17.53
C ARG A 187 -46.42 1.24 -17.16
N ALA A 188 -45.47 1.36 -16.23
CA ALA A 188 -44.51 0.32 -15.90
C ALA A 188 -45.08 -0.74 -14.94
N GLY A 189 -44.54 -1.96 -15.06
CA GLY A 189 -44.85 -3.10 -14.21
C GLY A 189 -43.75 -4.15 -14.27
N ARG A 190 -42.49 -3.78 -13.98
CA ARG A 190 -41.38 -4.75 -13.88
C ARG A 190 -41.51 -5.55 -12.58
N THR A 191 -42.24 -6.65 -12.64
CA THR A 191 -42.19 -7.71 -11.63
C THR A 191 -40.76 -8.25 -11.54
N ARG A 192 -40.22 -8.39 -10.33
CA ARG A 192 -38.96 -9.12 -10.10
C ARG A 192 -39.26 -10.61 -10.28
N ALA A 193 -38.64 -11.25 -11.26
CA ALA A 193 -38.59 -12.70 -11.32
C ALA A 193 -37.84 -13.24 -10.08
N PRO A 194 -38.31 -14.33 -9.44
CA PRO A 194 -37.55 -14.98 -8.37
C PRO A 194 -36.21 -15.50 -8.90
N LEU A 195 -35.16 -15.40 -8.09
CA LEU A 195 -33.92 -16.13 -8.36
C LEU A 195 -34.19 -17.64 -8.34
N PRO A 196 -33.58 -18.44 -9.22
CA PRO A 196 -33.74 -19.89 -9.19
C PRO A 196 -33.22 -20.45 -7.85
N PRO A 197 -33.79 -21.57 -7.36
CA PRO A 197 -33.39 -22.16 -6.09
C PRO A 197 -31.91 -22.53 -6.12
N ARG A 198 -31.18 -22.20 -5.05
CA ARG A 198 -29.73 -22.41 -4.94
C ARG A 198 -29.37 -23.87 -5.17
N GLY A 199 -28.87 -24.18 -6.37
CA GLY A 199 -28.21 -25.45 -6.65
C GLY A 199 -27.11 -25.69 -5.63
N ARG A 200 -27.02 -26.92 -5.11
CA ARG A 200 -26.08 -27.24 -4.01
C ARG A 200 -24.65 -27.31 -4.55
N CYS A 201 -24.01 -26.16 -4.70
CA CYS A 201 -22.55 -26.09 -4.73
C CYS A 201 -22.03 -26.81 -3.48
N ARG A 202 -21.47 -28.01 -3.67
CA ARG A 202 -20.71 -28.72 -2.64
C ARG A 202 -19.71 -27.72 -2.06
N HIS A 203 -19.61 -27.65 -0.73
CA HIS A 203 -18.63 -26.77 -0.09
C HIS A 203 -17.22 -27.27 -0.40
N LEU A 204 -16.63 -26.80 -1.52
CA LEU A 204 -15.20 -26.64 -1.58
C LEU A 204 -14.86 -25.60 -0.51
N ALA A 205 -14.42 -26.09 0.65
CA ALA A 205 -13.80 -25.29 1.68
C ALA A 205 -12.39 -24.84 1.22
N LEU A 206 -12.34 -24.14 0.09
CA LEU A 206 -11.20 -23.34 -0.35
C LEU A 206 -11.11 -22.06 0.50
N THR A 207 -11.20 -22.23 1.82
CA THR A 207 -10.44 -21.35 2.71
C THR A 207 -8.99 -21.44 2.28
N VAL A 208 -8.39 -20.29 1.95
CA VAL A 208 -6.95 -20.17 1.72
C VAL A 208 -6.24 -20.96 2.81
N ALA A 209 -5.29 -21.82 2.41
CA ALA A 209 -4.38 -22.51 3.32
C ALA A 209 -3.37 -21.52 3.91
N ALA A 210 -3.88 -20.47 4.56
CA ALA A 210 -3.11 -19.63 5.48
C ALA A 210 -2.42 -20.57 6.48
N PRO A 211 -1.20 -20.23 6.92
CA PRO A 211 -0.30 -21.19 7.54
C PRO A 211 -0.85 -21.77 8.84
N ALA A 212 -0.32 -22.93 9.23
CA ALA A 212 -0.39 -23.36 10.62
C ALA A 212 0.22 -22.28 11.52
N ALA A 213 -0.39 -22.06 12.68
CA ALA A 213 -0.04 -20.94 13.57
C ALA A 213 1.41 -21.00 14.07
N ASP A 214 1.94 -22.21 14.18
CA ASP A 214 3.15 -22.54 14.95
C ASP A 214 4.48 -22.30 14.21
N ASP A 215 4.42 -22.02 12.90
CA ASP A 215 5.60 -22.03 12.01
C ASP A 215 6.24 -20.64 11.76
N PHE A 216 5.65 -19.53 12.22
CA PHE A 216 6.26 -18.20 12.04
C PHE A 216 7.70 -18.14 12.58
N ARG A 217 7.94 -18.69 13.78
CA ARG A 217 9.27 -18.64 14.42
C ARG A 217 10.31 -19.46 13.67
N ALA A 218 9.94 -20.61 13.12
CA ALA A 218 10.84 -21.48 12.37
C ALA A 218 11.22 -20.85 11.03
N ARG A 219 10.24 -20.37 10.24
CA ARG A 219 10.51 -19.63 8.99
C ARG A 219 11.32 -18.35 9.24
N ALA A 220 11.00 -17.60 10.30
CA ALA A 220 11.75 -16.39 10.65
C ALA A 220 13.19 -16.70 11.08
N ALA A 221 13.43 -17.81 11.78
CA ALA A 221 14.78 -18.25 12.14
C ALA A 221 15.60 -18.71 10.91
N ALA A 222 14.99 -19.50 10.02
CA ALA A 222 15.61 -19.93 8.76
C ALA A 222 15.96 -18.73 7.87
N ALA A 223 14.99 -17.84 7.61
CA ALA A 223 15.19 -16.63 6.82
C ALA A 223 16.22 -15.68 7.46
N ALA A 224 16.26 -15.56 8.80
CA ALA A 224 17.26 -14.78 9.51
C ALA A 224 18.69 -15.38 9.44
N GLY A 225 18.84 -16.63 9.00
CA GLY A 225 20.13 -17.26 8.69
C GLY A 225 20.61 -17.06 7.24
N ASP A 226 19.70 -16.82 6.29
CA ASP A 226 20.04 -16.74 4.86
C ASP A 226 20.72 -15.41 4.46
N ALA A 227 22.05 -15.43 4.50
CA ALA A 227 22.89 -14.31 4.09
C ALA A 227 22.73 -13.89 2.62
N ALA A 228 22.20 -14.74 1.72
CA ALA A 228 21.92 -14.37 0.34
C ALA A 228 20.60 -13.59 0.24
N LEU A 229 19.54 -14.06 0.90
CA LEU A 229 18.27 -13.36 1.03
C LEU A 229 18.47 -11.95 1.61
N HIS A 230 19.25 -11.80 2.69
CA HIS A 230 19.52 -10.48 3.30
C HIS A 230 20.14 -9.51 2.30
N ARG A 231 21.12 -9.94 1.50
CA ARG A 231 21.77 -9.07 0.51
C ARG A 231 20.78 -8.62 -0.58
N LYS A 232 19.94 -9.52 -1.10
CA LYS A 232 18.93 -9.20 -2.11
C LYS A 232 17.89 -8.20 -1.56
N LEU A 233 17.36 -8.46 -0.36
CA LEU A 233 16.41 -7.58 0.31
C LEU A 233 17.00 -6.20 0.64
N ASP A 234 18.21 -6.15 1.20
CA ASP A 234 18.85 -4.88 1.58
C ASP A 234 19.12 -3.99 0.37
N VAL A 235 19.68 -4.53 -0.72
CA VAL A 235 19.95 -3.76 -1.95
C VAL A 235 18.67 -3.14 -2.51
N ALA A 236 17.58 -3.91 -2.59
CA ALA A 236 16.31 -3.41 -3.12
C ALA A 236 15.61 -2.43 -2.16
N SER A 237 15.47 -2.78 -0.88
CA SER A 237 14.75 -1.95 0.10
C SER A 237 15.48 -0.67 0.47
N LEU A 238 16.82 -0.65 0.52
CA LEU A 238 17.59 0.58 0.75
C LEU A 238 17.45 1.54 -0.43
N ARG A 239 17.58 1.05 -1.68
CA ARG A 239 17.41 1.88 -2.87
C ARG A 239 16.06 2.59 -2.87
N PHE A 240 14.96 1.87 -2.60
CA PHE A 240 13.63 2.46 -2.52
C PHE A 240 13.45 3.47 -1.37
N LEU A 241 14.19 3.34 -0.26
CA LEU A 241 14.19 4.34 0.81
C LEU A 241 14.92 5.62 0.38
N ASP A 242 16.06 5.50 -0.30
CA ASP A 242 16.86 6.63 -0.76
C ASP A 242 16.18 7.38 -1.92
N GLU A 243 15.62 6.66 -2.90
CA GLU A 243 14.81 7.22 -3.98
C GLU A 243 13.59 7.96 -3.42
N ARG A 244 12.87 7.36 -2.45
CA ARG A 244 11.78 8.02 -1.72
C ARG A 244 12.28 9.28 -1.00
N ALA A 245 13.40 9.21 -0.28
CA ALA A 245 13.92 10.33 0.50
C ALA A 245 14.25 11.53 -0.40
N GLN A 246 14.91 11.29 -1.54
CA GLN A 246 15.22 12.32 -2.54
C GLN A 246 13.94 12.99 -3.09
N VAL A 247 12.95 12.20 -3.52
CA VAL A 247 11.74 12.76 -4.15
C VAL A 247 10.74 13.35 -3.15
N PHE A 248 10.78 12.95 -1.87
CA PHE A 248 10.10 13.68 -0.80
C PHE A 248 10.82 14.99 -0.43
N ALA A 249 12.15 15.04 -0.45
CA ALA A 249 12.92 16.28 -0.20
C ALA A 249 12.72 17.32 -1.33
N ALA A 250 12.48 16.87 -2.55
CA ALA A 250 12.13 17.71 -3.70
C ALA A 250 10.63 18.11 -3.76
N LEU A 251 9.77 17.65 -2.85
CA LEU A 251 8.33 17.92 -2.86
C LEU A 251 7.98 19.12 -1.95
N PRO A 252 7.51 20.27 -2.49
CA PRO A 252 7.08 21.40 -1.68
C PRO A 252 5.95 21.00 -0.72
N ASP A 253 6.06 21.40 0.55
CA ASP A 253 5.06 21.15 1.60
C ASP A 253 4.70 19.66 1.79
N ALA A 254 5.66 18.75 1.56
CA ALA A 254 5.49 17.30 1.64
C ALA A 254 4.75 16.82 2.90
N GLU A 255 5.04 17.40 4.06
CA GLU A 255 4.38 17.07 5.32
C GLU A 255 2.90 17.48 5.32
N ALA A 256 2.56 18.69 4.86
CA ALA A 256 1.17 19.13 4.75
C ALA A 256 0.37 18.32 3.70
N ARG A 257 1.04 17.83 2.65
CA ARG A 257 0.44 16.88 1.68
C ARG A 257 0.11 15.54 2.34
N ARG A 258 0.99 15.01 3.19
CA ARG A 258 0.72 13.81 4.02
C ARG A 258 -0.45 14.03 4.98
N ASP A 259 -0.55 15.21 5.57
CA ASP A 259 -1.69 15.56 6.43
C ASP A 259 -3.01 15.68 5.67
N ARG A 260 -3.02 16.31 4.48
CA ARG A 260 -4.19 16.29 3.57
C ARG A 260 -4.56 14.86 3.19
N ALA A 261 -3.60 14.03 2.80
CA ALA A 261 -3.84 12.64 2.42
C ALA A 261 -4.40 11.81 3.59
N ARG A 262 -3.89 12.01 4.81
CA ARG A 262 -4.44 11.40 6.03
C ARG A 262 -5.86 11.86 6.30
N ALA A 263 -6.16 13.15 6.18
CA ALA A 263 -7.50 13.70 6.38
C ALA A 263 -8.51 13.11 5.39
N VAL A 264 -8.13 13.00 4.11
CA VAL A 264 -8.92 12.32 3.06
C VAL A 264 -9.25 10.89 3.43
N LYS A 265 -8.25 10.07 3.82
CA LYS A 265 -8.51 8.68 4.22
C LYS A 265 -9.28 8.56 5.53
N ALA A 266 -9.05 9.44 6.50
CA ALA A 266 -9.81 9.47 7.76
C ALA A 266 -11.30 9.79 7.51
N HIS A 267 -11.59 10.80 6.66
CA HIS A 267 -12.96 11.10 6.25
C HIS A 267 -13.61 9.93 5.50
N ALA A 268 -12.93 9.40 4.48
CA ALA A 268 -13.47 8.30 3.68
C ALA A 268 -13.77 7.05 4.51
N ILE A 269 -12.89 6.67 5.44
CA ILE A 269 -13.11 5.52 6.35
C ILE A 269 -14.22 5.82 7.37
N ALA A 270 -14.31 7.03 7.91
CA ALA A 270 -15.41 7.42 8.81
C ALA A 270 -16.78 7.48 8.10
N SER A 271 -16.80 7.66 6.78
CA SER A 271 -18.03 7.82 5.97
C SER A 271 -18.36 6.60 5.09
N LEU A 272 -17.70 5.45 5.25
CA LEU A 272 -17.91 4.26 4.39
C LEU A 272 -19.37 3.83 4.27
N ALA A 273 -20.15 3.89 5.34
CA ALA A 273 -21.57 3.51 5.32
C ALA A 273 -22.42 4.34 4.32
N THR A 274 -21.98 5.54 3.97
CA THR A 274 -22.60 6.40 2.94
C THR A 274 -21.87 6.26 1.59
N LEU A 275 -20.54 6.26 1.59
CA LEU A 275 -19.73 6.28 0.37
C LEU A 275 -19.78 4.95 -0.40
N LEU A 276 -19.99 3.82 0.28
CA LEU A 276 -20.09 2.50 -0.35
C LEU A 276 -21.39 2.35 -1.18
N PRO A 277 -22.60 2.63 -0.65
CA PRO A 277 -23.82 2.71 -1.45
C PRO A 277 -23.77 3.78 -2.56
N GLN A 278 -23.12 4.92 -2.31
CA GLN A 278 -22.95 5.97 -3.31
C GLN A 278 -22.07 5.50 -4.49
N LEU A 279 -20.95 4.84 -4.21
CA LEU A 279 -20.10 4.19 -5.22
C LEU A 279 -20.88 3.14 -6.01
N GLU A 280 -21.66 2.28 -5.34
CA GLU A 280 -22.50 1.28 -6.01
C GLU A 280 -23.53 1.92 -6.95
N GLN A 281 -24.23 2.95 -6.49
CA GLN A 281 -25.18 3.69 -7.31
C GLN A 281 -24.51 4.32 -8.55
N ARG A 282 -23.34 4.93 -8.39
CA ARG A 282 -22.59 5.59 -9.48
C ARG A 282 -22.02 4.59 -10.49
N PHE A 283 -21.37 3.53 -10.00
CA PHE A 283 -20.80 2.50 -10.87
C PHE A 283 -21.89 1.76 -11.67
N THR A 284 -23.03 1.48 -11.02
CA THR A 284 -24.20 0.88 -11.70
C THR A 284 -24.83 1.84 -12.72
N ALA A 285 -24.90 3.14 -12.41
CA ALA A 285 -25.38 4.16 -13.36
C ALA A 285 -24.46 4.31 -14.60
N ASN A 286 -23.18 3.99 -14.47
CA ASN A 286 -22.22 3.94 -15.58
C ASN A 286 -22.27 2.62 -16.39
N GLY A 287 -23.15 1.67 -16.01
CA GLY A 287 -23.29 0.37 -16.68
C GLY A 287 -22.44 -0.76 -16.10
N GLY A 288 -21.69 -0.52 -15.01
CA GLY A 288 -21.01 -1.58 -14.27
C GLY A 288 -21.96 -2.40 -13.38
N VAL A 289 -21.48 -3.53 -12.85
CA VAL A 289 -22.23 -4.38 -11.91
C VAL A 289 -21.45 -4.51 -10.61
N VAL A 290 -22.08 -4.26 -9.45
CA VAL A 290 -21.44 -4.44 -8.14
C VAL A 290 -21.86 -5.75 -7.49
N HIS A 291 -20.89 -6.43 -6.87
CA HIS A 291 -21.09 -7.63 -6.06
C HIS A 291 -20.48 -7.42 -4.68
N TRP A 292 -21.20 -7.82 -3.63
CA TRP A 292 -20.74 -7.72 -2.24
C TRP A 292 -20.25 -9.08 -1.74
N ALA A 293 -19.04 -9.12 -1.18
CA ALA A 293 -18.45 -10.33 -0.60
C ALA A 293 -18.07 -10.09 0.87
N ARG A 294 -18.62 -10.91 1.77
CA ARG A 294 -18.31 -10.88 3.20
C ARG A 294 -16.95 -11.49 3.51
N ASP A 295 -16.54 -12.49 2.75
CA ASP A 295 -15.31 -13.26 2.95
C ASP A 295 -14.69 -13.74 1.62
N ALA A 296 -13.52 -14.37 1.73
CA ALA A 296 -12.77 -14.92 0.60
C ALA A 296 -13.54 -15.97 -0.23
N ALA A 297 -14.37 -16.81 0.40
CA ALA A 297 -15.10 -17.86 -0.30
C ALA A 297 -16.25 -17.28 -1.12
N GLU A 298 -16.96 -16.28 -0.59
CA GLU A 298 -17.99 -15.55 -1.32
C GLU A 298 -17.39 -14.78 -2.51
N ALA A 299 -16.24 -14.12 -2.34
CA ALA A 299 -15.54 -13.45 -3.43
C ALA A 299 -15.09 -14.42 -4.54
N CYS A 300 -14.47 -15.54 -4.19
CA CYS A 300 -14.07 -16.56 -5.17
C CYS A 300 -15.28 -17.16 -5.89
N ALA A 301 -16.38 -17.42 -5.17
CA ALA A 301 -17.62 -17.93 -5.78
C ALA A 301 -18.21 -16.94 -6.81
N ILE A 302 -18.19 -15.63 -6.53
CA ILE A 302 -18.65 -14.60 -7.47
C ILE A 302 -17.79 -14.58 -8.75
N VAL A 303 -16.46 -14.61 -8.63
CA VAL A 303 -15.56 -14.59 -9.81
C VAL A 303 -15.69 -15.88 -10.64
N LEU A 304 -15.83 -17.04 -9.98
CA LEU A 304 -16.08 -18.32 -10.64
C LEU A 304 -17.41 -18.33 -11.38
N ASP A 305 -18.49 -17.86 -10.76
CA ASP A 305 -19.83 -17.75 -11.34
C ASP A 305 -19.86 -16.86 -12.60
N ILE A 306 -19.16 -15.71 -12.58
CA ILE A 306 -18.94 -14.86 -13.76
C ILE A 306 -18.19 -15.62 -14.86
N ALA A 307 -17.04 -16.23 -14.54
CA ALA A 307 -16.21 -16.93 -15.50
C ALA A 307 -16.92 -18.12 -16.14
N THR A 308 -17.63 -18.93 -15.34
CA THR A 308 -18.35 -20.13 -15.78
C THR A 308 -19.53 -19.77 -16.68
N ARG A 309 -20.35 -18.76 -16.35
CA ARG A 309 -21.45 -18.31 -17.22
C ARG A 309 -20.97 -17.88 -18.60
N ALA A 310 -19.80 -17.24 -18.67
CA ALA A 310 -19.21 -16.75 -19.90
C ALA A 310 -18.33 -17.78 -20.64
N GLY A 311 -18.22 -19.02 -20.14
CA GLY A 311 -17.40 -20.08 -20.75
C GLY A 311 -15.90 -19.80 -20.75
N VAL A 312 -15.41 -18.95 -19.83
CA VAL A 312 -14.03 -18.48 -19.80
C VAL A 312 -13.08 -19.62 -19.42
N ARG A 313 -12.08 -19.87 -20.28
CA ARG A 313 -11.00 -20.85 -20.03
C ARG A 313 -9.66 -20.23 -19.61
N LEU A 314 -9.46 -18.95 -19.89
CA LEU A 314 -8.24 -18.20 -19.56
C LEU A 314 -8.60 -16.82 -19.00
N VAL A 315 -8.01 -16.53 -17.84
CA VAL A 315 -8.07 -15.26 -17.12
C VAL A 315 -6.67 -14.63 -17.09
N VAL A 316 -6.56 -13.36 -17.48
CA VAL A 316 -5.36 -12.56 -17.24
C VAL A 316 -5.53 -11.67 -16.02
N LYS A 317 -4.56 -11.72 -15.11
CA LYS A 317 -4.57 -10.95 -13.86
C LYS A 317 -3.58 -9.80 -13.91
N GLY A 318 -4.10 -8.58 -13.74
CA GLY A 318 -3.33 -7.48 -13.21
C GLY A 318 -3.20 -7.63 -11.69
N LYS A 319 -2.02 -7.32 -11.15
CA LYS A 319 -1.67 -7.46 -9.74
C LYS A 319 -2.78 -7.02 -8.77
N SER A 320 -3.08 -7.87 -7.79
CA SER A 320 -4.03 -7.54 -6.72
C SER A 320 -3.72 -8.27 -5.42
N MET A 321 -3.34 -7.52 -4.38
CA MET A 321 -3.23 -8.11 -3.02
C MET A 321 -4.55 -8.73 -2.54
N VAL A 322 -5.69 -8.29 -3.07
CA VAL A 322 -7.03 -8.85 -2.76
C VAL A 322 -7.21 -10.21 -3.42
N SER A 323 -6.68 -10.46 -4.62
CA SER A 323 -6.73 -11.81 -5.22
C SER A 323 -5.85 -12.80 -4.48
N GLU A 324 -4.73 -12.35 -3.92
CA GLU A 324 -3.81 -13.17 -3.13
C GLU A 324 -4.37 -13.44 -1.73
N GLU A 325 -5.02 -12.45 -1.14
CA GLU A 325 -5.77 -12.57 0.12
C GLU A 325 -6.86 -13.65 0.08
N ILE A 326 -7.46 -13.89 -1.09
CA ILE A 326 -8.51 -14.91 -1.31
C ILE A 326 -8.01 -16.17 -2.07
N ALA A 327 -6.71 -16.22 -2.40
CA ALA A 327 -6.07 -17.25 -3.25
C ALA A 327 -6.83 -17.57 -4.55
N LEU A 328 -7.27 -16.53 -5.27
CA LEU A 328 -8.12 -16.66 -6.46
C LEU A 328 -7.54 -17.59 -7.54
N ASN A 329 -6.22 -17.66 -7.69
CA ASN A 329 -5.57 -18.52 -8.70
C ASN A 329 -5.79 -20.00 -8.40
N ALA A 330 -5.77 -20.39 -7.12
CA ALA A 330 -6.08 -21.76 -6.72
C ALA A 330 -7.57 -22.07 -6.91
N ALA A 331 -8.46 -21.10 -6.67
CA ALA A 331 -9.89 -21.26 -6.90
C ALA A 331 -10.24 -21.40 -8.40
N LEU A 332 -9.62 -20.60 -9.28
CA LEU A 332 -9.77 -20.71 -10.74
C LEU A 332 -9.20 -22.02 -11.28
N ALA A 333 -8.00 -22.41 -10.84
CA ALA A 333 -7.37 -23.67 -11.25
C ALA A 333 -8.19 -24.90 -10.81
N ALA A 334 -8.82 -24.87 -9.63
CA ALA A 334 -9.72 -25.91 -9.14
C ALA A 334 -11.06 -26.01 -9.89
N ALA A 335 -11.29 -25.15 -10.90
CA ALA A 335 -12.45 -25.15 -11.78
C ALA A 335 -12.07 -25.29 -13.28
N ASP A 336 -10.85 -25.76 -13.58
CA ASP A 336 -10.30 -25.89 -14.94
C ASP A 336 -10.28 -24.57 -15.75
N ILE A 337 -9.97 -23.46 -15.05
CA ILE A 337 -9.77 -22.13 -15.63
C ILE A 337 -8.32 -21.70 -15.39
N GLU A 338 -7.56 -21.46 -16.47
CA GLU A 338 -6.19 -20.97 -16.37
C GLU A 338 -6.18 -19.52 -15.87
N ALA A 339 -5.45 -19.23 -14.79
CA ALA A 339 -5.20 -17.88 -14.30
C ALA A 339 -3.72 -17.51 -14.51
N VAL A 340 -3.45 -16.44 -15.25
CA VAL A 340 -2.08 -15.99 -15.57
C VAL A 340 -1.84 -14.60 -15.02
N GLU A 341 -0.85 -14.46 -14.15
CA GLU A 341 -0.36 -13.15 -13.68
C GLU A 341 0.32 -12.37 -14.80
N THR A 342 0.17 -11.04 -14.78
CA THR A 342 0.70 -10.17 -15.83
C THR A 342 1.51 -8.97 -15.32
N ASP A 343 1.52 -8.68 -14.02
CA ASP A 343 2.62 -7.94 -13.39
C ASP A 343 3.89 -8.80 -13.49
N LEU A 344 5.02 -8.21 -13.90
CA LEU A 344 6.23 -8.99 -14.19
C LEU A 344 6.73 -9.75 -12.96
N GLY A 345 6.61 -9.17 -11.76
CA GLY A 345 7.02 -9.80 -10.52
C GLY A 345 6.05 -10.89 -10.07
N GLU A 346 4.74 -10.67 -10.17
CA GLU A 346 3.73 -11.69 -9.84
C GLU A 346 3.87 -12.90 -10.79
N TYR A 347 4.12 -12.65 -12.08
CA TYR A 347 4.37 -13.69 -13.09
C TYR A 347 5.65 -14.49 -12.80
N ILE A 348 6.74 -13.83 -12.36
CA ILE A 348 7.97 -14.51 -11.95
C ILE A 348 7.71 -15.46 -10.76
N VAL A 349 7.02 -15.02 -9.70
CA VAL A 349 6.75 -15.91 -8.55
C VAL A 349 5.73 -17.00 -8.89
N GLN A 350 4.77 -16.74 -9.78
CA GLN A 350 3.87 -17.76 -10.33
C GLN A 350 4.65 -18.87 -11.08
N LEU A 351 5.63 -18.51 -11.90
CA LEU A 351 6.49 -19.49 -12.59
C LEU A 351 7.41 -20.24 -11.62
N ALA A 352 7.83 -19.63 -10.50
CA ALA A 352 8.56 -20.32 -9.44
C ALA A 352 7.66 -21.33 -8.70
N GLY A 353 6.37 -21.00 -8.53
CA GLY A 353 5.44 -21.73 -7.64
C GLY A 353 5.42 -21.14 -6.23
N GLU A 354 5.76 -19.86 -6.09
CA GLU A 354 5.96 -19.17 -4.81
C GLU A 354 4.94 -18.04 -4.60
N PRO A 355 4.58 -17.71 -3.34
CA PRO A 355 3.78 -16.52 -3.04
C PRO A 355 4.61 -15.23 -3.15
N PRO A 356 3.97 -14.06 -3.31
CA PRO A 356 4.66 -12.77 -3.35
C PRO A 356 5.35 -12.44 -2.02
N SER A 357 6.61 -11.97 -2.08
CA SER A 357 7.37 -11.57 -0.89
C SER A 357 7.16 -10.09 -0.53
N HIS A 358 7.00 -9.20 -1.52
CA HIS A 358 6.76 -7.76 -1.28
C HIS A 358 5.51 -7.22 -2.00
N ILE A 359 4.76 -6.37 -1.29
CA ILE A 359 3.51 -5.74 -1.76
C ILE A 359 3.68 -4.99 -3.10
N ILE A 360 4.84 -4.41 -3.38
CA ILE A 360 5.11 -3.69 -4.65
C ILE A 360 5.98 -4.49 -5.61
N THR A 361 6.87 -5.36 -5.12
CA THR A 361 7.89 -6.06 -5.93
C THR A 361 7.96 -7.55 -5.57
N PRO A 362 7.03 -8.38 -6.06
CA PRO A 362 6.78 -9.74 -5.55
C PRO A 362 8.03 -10.61 -5.44
N ALA A 363 8.86 -10.58 -6.48
CA ALA A 363 10.10 -11.31 -6.64
C ALA A 363 11.35 -10.63 -6.02
N ILE A 364 11.21 -9.77 -5.00
CA ILE A 364 12.33 -9.02 -4.38
C ILE A 364 13.45 -9.92 -3.79
N HIS A 365 13.14 -11.19 -3.53
CA HIS A 365 14.07 -12.23 -3.04
C HIS A 365 14.81 -12.96 -4.18
N LEU A 366 14.50 -12.65 -5.44
CA LEU A 366 15.16 -13.21 -6.63
C LEU A 366 16.06 -12.15 -7.28
N SER A 367 17.19 -12.60 -7.80
CA SER A 367 18.14 -11.82 -8.60
C SER A 367 17.87 -11.99 -10.09
N GLN A 368 18.51 -11.17 -10.92
CA GLN A 368 18.39 -11.27 -12.37
C GLN A 368 18.81 -12.64 -12.92
N ASP A 369 19.84 -13.27 -12.33
CA ASP A 369 20.28 -14.61 -12.71
C ASP A 369 19.28 -15.70 -12.28
N ASP A 370 18.69 -15.60 -11.08
CA ASP A 370 17.64 -16.54 -10.64
C ASP A 370 16.44 -16.51 -11.63
N VAL A 371 16.08 -15.31 -12.11
CA VAL A 371 15.00 -15.10 -13.09
C VAL A 371 15.40 -15.59 -14.48
N ALA A 372 16.65 -15.38 -14.92
CA ALA A 372 17.14 -15.90 -16.20
C ALA A 372 17.12 -17.43 -16.26
N ASP A 373 17.56 -18.07 -15.19
CA ASP A 373 17.52 -19.53 -15.03
C ASP A 373 16.08 -20.06 -14.95
N LEU A 374 15.19 -19.35 -14.25
CA LEU A 374 13.77 -19.69 -14.17
C LEU A 374 13.09 -19.61 -15.53
N PHE A 375 13.30 -18.52 -16.28
CA PHE A 375 12.71 -18.34 -17.62
C PHE A 375 13.22 -19.38 -18.62
N ALA A 376 14.52 -19.71 -18.59
CA ALA A 376 15.07 -20.78 -19.42
C ALA A 376 14.40 -22.14 -19.13
N ARG A 377 14.24 -22.49 -17.85
CA ARG A 377 13.58 -23.75 -17.43
C ARG A 377 12.07 -23.80 -17.68
N ARG A 378 11.36 -22.67 -17.59
CA ARG A 378 9.88 -22.63 -17.60
C ARG A 378 9.25 -22.18 -18.91
N LEU A 379 9.96 -21.39 -19.73
CA LEU A 379 9.43 -20.80 -20.96
C LEU A 379 10.04 -21.40 -22.23
N GLY A 380 11.10 -22.22 -22.12
CA GLY A 380 11.83 -22.75 -23.28
C GLY A 380 12.62 -21.70 -24.07
N GLU A 381 12.76 -20.49 -23.50
CA GLU A 381 13.51 -19.37 -24.07
C GLU A 381 15.02 -19.50 -23.76
N PRO A 382 15.93 -18.99 -24.60
CA PRO A 382 17.35 -18.93 -24.28
C PRO A 382 17.62 -18.15 -22.98
N ARG A 383 18.65 -18.54 -22.22
CA ARG A 383 19.07 -17.81 -21.01
C ARG A 383 19.51 -16.39 -21.38
N HIS A 384 18.72 -15.39 -21.01
CA HIS A 384 19.00 -13.98 -21.30
C HIS A 384 19.81 -13.32 -20.18
N ALA A 385 20.84 -12.55 -20.54
CA ALA A 385 21.76 -11.95 -19.57
C ALA A 385 21.34 -10.55 -19.04
N THR A 386 20.29 -9.93 -19.59
CA THR A 386 19.88 -8.55 -19.20
C THR A 386 18.39 -8.46 -18.86
N ALA A 387 18.02 -7.52 -17.99
CA ALA A 387 16.64 -7.29 -17.58
C ALA A 387 15.72 -6.92 -18.76
N GLU A 388 16.22 -6.20 -19.76
CA GLU A 388 15.48 -5.82 -20.97
C GLU A 388 15.13 -7.06 -21.81
N ALA A 389 16.09 -7.97 -21.99
CA ALA A 389 15.89 -9.21 -22.74
C ALA A 389 14.94 -10.18 -22.02
N LEU A 390 15.06 -10.31 -20.69
CA LEU A 390 14.11 -11.06 -19.86
C LEU A 390 12.69 -10.47 -19.93
N THR A 391 12.56 -9.15 -19.81
CA THR A 391 11.28 -8.44 -19.94
C THR A 391 10.69 -8.61 -21.34
N ALA A 392 11.52 -8.61 -22.38
CA ALA A 392 11.09 -8.87 -23.76
C ALA A 392 10.59 -10.31 -23.96
N ALA A 393 11.21 -11.30 -23.33
CA ALA A 393 10.74 -12.69 -23.35
C ALA A 393 9.39 -12.86 -22.65
N ALA A 394 9.26 -12.37 -21.40
CA ALA A 394 7.97 -12.36 -20.69
C ALA A 394 6.89 -11.62 -21.50
N ARG A 395 7.22 -10.50 -22.13
CA ARG A 395 6.32 -9.75 -23.00
C ARG A 395 5.88 -10.54 -24.24
N ARG A 396 6.73 -11.38 -24.85
CA ARG A 396 6.31 -12.27 -25.96
C ARG A 396 5.20 -13.22 -25.50
N VAL A 397 5.43 -13.94 -24.41
CA VAL A 397 4.50 -14.95 -23.87
C VAL A 397 3.18 -14.31 -23.42
N LEU A 398 3.25 -13.25 -22.60
CA LEU A 398 2.07 -12.58 -22.06
C LEU A 398 1.19 -11.94 -23.16
N ARG A 399 1.78 -11.41 -24.25
CA ARG A 399 1.00 -10.82 -25.35
C ARG A 399 0.13 -11.83 -26.10
N THR A 400 0.47 -13.11 -26.07
CA THR A 400 -0.42 -14.18 -26.57
C THR A 400 -1.56 -14.43 -25.60
N LYS A 401 -1.28 -14.55 -24.29
CA LYS A 401 -2.31 -14.73 -23.26
C LYS A 401 -3.32 -13.58 -23.22
N PHE A 402 -2.85 -12.33 -23.30
CA PHE A 402 -3.70 -11.12 -23.38
C PHE A 402 -4.67 -11.11 -24.57
N ARG A 403 -4.35 -11.78 -25.68
CA ARG A 403 -5.24 -11.89 -26.86
C ARG A 403 -6.24 -13.04 -26.77
N ALA A 404 -5.96 -14.04 -25.94
CA ALA A 404 -6.75 -15.27 -25.81
C ALA A 404 -7.65 -15.30 -24.56
N ALA A 405 -7.44 -14.38 -23.62
CA ALA A 405 -8.18 -14.35 -22.36
C ALA A 405 -9.63 -13.87 -22.55
N GLY A 406 -10.58 -14.64 -22.03
CA GLY A 406 -12.00 -14.26 -22.03
C GLY A 406 -12.33 -13.21 -20.97
N MET A 407 -11.61 -13.24 -19.85
CA MET A 407 -11.79 -12.32 -18.71
C MET A 407 -10.45 -11.74 -18.25
N GLY A 408 -10.48 -10.47 -17.85
CA GLY A 408 -9.40 -9.80 -17.13
C GLY A 408 -9.81 -9.53 -15.69
N VAL A 409 -8.87 -9.67 -14.77
CA VAL A 409 -9.09 -9.36 -13.34
C VAL A 409 -8.03 -8.36 -12.90
N THR A 410 -8.41 -7.34 -12.11
CA THR A 410 -7.44 -6.38 -11.54
C THR A 410 -7.72 -6.09 -10.08
N GLY A 411 -6.71 -5.58 -9.38
CA GLY A 411 -6.94 -4.84 -8.14
C GLY A 411 -7.52 -3.45 -8.40
N VAL A 412 -7.89 -2.76 -7.33
CA VAL A 412 -8.23 -1.33 -7.34
C VAL A 412 -7.32 -0.59 -6.36
N ASN A 413 -6.64 0.46 -6.82
CA ASN A 413 -5.83 1.32 -5.95
C ASN A 413 -6.74 2.22 -5.13
N PHE A 414 -7.69 2.90 -5.80
CA PHE A 414 -8.72 3.79 -5.22
C PHE A 414 -10.03 3.69 -5.99
N ALA A 415 -11.17 3.90 -5.34
CA ALA A 415 -12.47 4.03 -6.00
C ALA A 415 -13.15 5.34 -5.59
N SER A 416 -13.65 6.13 -6.54
CA SER A 416 -14.33 7.40 -6.25
C SER A 416 -15.83 7.19 -6.10
N ALA A 417 -16.38 7.54 -4.93
CA ALA A 417 -17.81 7.51 -4.69
C ALA A 417 -18.57 8.60 -5.48
N GLU A 418 -17.91 9.67 -5.93
CA GLU A 418 -18.53 10.78 -6.67
C GLU A 418 -18.89 10.37 -8.11
N SER A 419 -17.92 9.82 -8.85
CA SER A 419 -18.02 9.49 -10.27
C SER A 419 -18.25 7.99 -10.55
N GLY A 420 -18.00 7.13 -9.57
CA GLY A 420 -17.90 5.67 -9.76
C GLY A 420 -16.55 5.21 -10.33
N ALA A 421 -15.58 6.11 -10.55
CA ALA A 421 -14.32 5.74 -11.18
C ALA A 421 -13.46 4.80 -10.32
N LEU A 422 -13.04 3.69 -10.91
CA LEU A 422 -12.06 2.74 -10.38
C LEU A 422 -10.66 3.12 -10.89
N VAL A 423 -9.69 3.25 -9.99
CA VAL A 423 -8.34 3.72 -10.31
C VAL A 423 -7.33 2.59 -10.19
N VAL A 424 -6.59 2.33 -11.26
CA VAL A 424 -5.50 1.35 -11.35
C VAL A 424 -4.19 2.08 -11.63
N VAL A 425 -3.13 1.76 -10.89
CA VAL A 425 -1.84 2.48 -10.86
C VAL A 425 -0.72 1.46 -11.07
N GLU A 426 0.02 1.57 -12.18
CA GLU A 426 1.02 0.55 -12.61
C GLU A 426 2.18 1.15 -13.43
N ASN A 427 3.23 0.36 -13.67
CA ASN A 427 4.39 0.77 -14.46
C ASN A 427 4.54 0.04 -15.81
N GLU A 428 4.06 -1.20 -15.98
CA GLU A 428 4.24 -1.97 -17.24
C GLU A 428 3.17 -1.72 -18.32
N GLY A 429 1.96 -1.29 -17.95
CA GLY A 429 0.82 -1.17 -18.88
C GLY A 429 0.11 -2.51 -19.14
N ASN A 430 0.35 -3.50 -18.28
CA ASN A 430 -0.21 -4.84 -18.33
C ASN A 430 -1.58 -4.89 -17.62
N GLY A 431 -1.76 -4.09 -16.56
CA GLY A 431 -3.07 -3.79 -15.98
C GLY A 431 -4.04 -3.22 -17.01
N ARG A 432 -3.67 -2.18 -17.77
CA ARG A 432 -4.49 -1.63 -18.85
C ARG A 432 -4.92 -2.69 -19.86
N MET A 433 -4.04 -3.63 -20.21
CA MET A 433 -4.43 -4.73 -21.11
C MET A 433 -5.43 -5.70 -20.48
N ALA A 434 -5.30 -6.01 -19.19
CA ALA A 434 -6.33 -6.77 -18.46
C ALA A 434 -7.64 -5.98 -18.30
N LEU A 435 -7.59 -4.64 -18.32
CA LEU A 435 -8.77 -3.77 -18.31
C LEU A 435 -9.50 -3.70 -19.67
N THR A 436 -8.78 -3.72 -20.81
CA THR A 436 -9.37 -3.34 -22.12
C THR A 436 -9.32 -4.38 -23.26
N LEU A 437 -8.59 -5.50 -23.12
CA LEU A 437 -8.52 -6.54 -24.16
C LEU A 437 -9.49 -7.72 -23.95
N PRO A 438 -9.68 -8.25 -22.73
CA PRO A 438 -10.69 -9.28 -22.48
C PRO A 438 -12.12 -8.71 -22.58
N ARG A 439 -13.08 -9.57 -22.90
CA ARG A 439 -14.50 -9.17 -23.04
C ARG A 439 -15.17 -8.84 -21.70
N ILE A 440 -14.67 -9.40 -20.61
CA ILE A 440 -15.18 -9.18 -19.25
C ILE A 440 -14.04 -8.66 -18.39
N HIS A 441 -14.26 -7.58 -17.63
CA HIS A 441 -13.35 -7.13 -16.58
C HIS A 441 -13.96 -7.33 -15.19
N VAL A 442 -13.18 -7.87 -14.25
CA VAL A 442 -13.54 -7.94 -12.82
C VAL A 442 -12.53 -7.17 -11.98
N ALA A 443 -12.98 -6.08 -11.37
CA ALA A 443 -12.24 -5.31 -10.39
C ALA A 443 -12.43 -5.89 -8.98
N LEU A 444 -11.34 -6.17 -8.27
CA LEU A 444 -11.34 -6.64 -6.89
C LEU A 444 -10.87 -5.53 -5.95
N MET A 445 -11.70 -5.17 -4.95
CA MET A 445 -11.31 -4.20 -3.93
C MET A 445 -11.76 -4.59 -2.54
N GLY A 446 -10.98 -4.21 -1.52
CA GLY A 446 -11.47 -4.18 -0.14
C GLY A 446 -12.29 -2.91 0.13
N ILE A 447 -13.22 -2.95 1.09
CA ILE A 447 -14.04 -1.78 1.45
C ILE A 447 -13.22 -0.52 1.80
N GLU A 448 -11.94 -0.64 2.17
CA GLU A 448 -11.11 0.50 2.54
C GLU A 448 -10.67 1.38 1.35
N LYS A 449 -10.90 0.93 0.11
CA LYS A 449 -10.36 1.56 -1.10
C LYS A 449 -11.06 2.84 -1.55
N VAL A 450 -12.19 3.18 -0.96
CA VAL A 450 -13.01 4.34 -1.36
C VAL A 450 -12.35 5.68 -1.00
N VAL A 451 -12.59 6.70 -1.83
CA VAL A 451 -12.45 8.14 -1.55
C VAL A 451 -13.79 8.84 -1.83
N ALA A 452 -14.04 10.01 -1.22
CA ALA A 452 -15.35 10.66 -1.31
C ALA A 452 -15.56 11.36 -2.65
N ARG A 453 -14.50 11.99 -3.20
CA ARG A 453 -14.53 12.82 -4.41
C ARG A 453 -13.44 12.46 -5.42
N ASP A 454 -13.58 12.91 -6.65
CA ASP A 454 -12.51 12.82 -7.65
C ASP A 454 -11.29 13.69 -7.27
N GLU A 455 -11.51 14.84 -6.61
CA GLU A 455 -10.42 15.70 -6.10
C GLU A 455 -9.57 15.05 -4.99
N ASP A 456 -10.11 14.04 -4.30
CA ASP A 456 -9.39 13.28 -3.27
C ASP A 456 -8.33 12.34 -3.88
N LEU A 457 -8.46 12.00 -5.18
CA LEU A 457 -7.48 11.15 -5.87
C LEU A 457 -6.12 11.85 -6.02
N ALA A 458 -6.09 13.18 -6.15
CA ALA A 458 -4.86 13.93 -6.35
C ALA A 458 -3.81 13.72 -5.23
N PRO A 459 -4.11 13.94 -3.93
CA PRO A 459 -3.15 13.66 -2.85
C PRO A 459 -2.82 12.16 -2.69
N MET A 460 -3.69 11.26 -3.13
CA MET A 460 -3.42 9.81 -3.13
C MET A 460 -2.39 9.44 -4.20
N LEU A 461 -2.61 9.87 -5.44
CA LEU A 461 -1.77 9.62 -6.61
C LEU A 461 -0.42 10.37 -6.53
N GLU A 462 -0.37 11.51 -5.85
CA GLU A 462 0.89 12.22 -5.58
C GLU A 462 1.80 11.44 -4.61
N LEU A 463 1.24 10.86 -3.54
CA LEU A 463 2.05 10.26 -2.48
C LEU A 463 2.29 8.75 -2.64
N LEU A 464 1.42 8.01 -3.32
CA LEU A 464 1.55 6.56 -3.51
C LEU A 464 2.84 6.18 -4.27
N PRO A 465 3.12 6.68 -5.50
CA PRO A 465 4.30 6.30 -6.27
C PRO A 465 5.59 6.76 -5.58
N ARG A 466 5.61 8.00 -5.06
CA ARG A 466 6.75 8.55 -4.30
C ARG A 466 7.13 7.66 -3.12
N SER A 467 6.14 7.06 -2.45
CA SER A 467 6.35 6.19 -1.29
C SER A 467 6.70 4.74 -1.67
N ALA A 468 6.31 4.28 -2.85
CA ALA A 468 6.44 2.89 -3.29
C ALA A 468 7.72 2.61 -4.09
N THR A 469 8.01 3.49 -5.05
CA THR A 469 9.04 3.30 -6.09
C THR A 469 9.91 4.55 -6.28
N GLY A 470 9.75 5.57 -5.42
CA GLY A 470 10.43 6.86 -5.55
C GLY A 470 9.96 7.72 -6.73
N GLN A 471 9.03 7.26 -7.56
CA GLN A 471 8.59 7.98 -8.76
C GLN A 471 7.69 9.18 -8.43
N SER A 472 7.74 10.25 -9.24
CA SER A 472 6.85 11.40 -9.11
C SER A 472 5.40 11.10 -9.55
N LEU A 473 5.23 10.15 -10.46
CA LEU A 473 4.00 9.45 -10.81
C LEU A 473 4.41 8.10 -11.45
N THR A 474 3.56 7.08 -11.46
CA THR A 474 3.81 5.84 -12.21
C THR A 474 3.66 6.07 -13.73
N SER A 475 4.17 5.14 -14.54
CA SER A 475 4.05 5.21 -16.02
C SER A 475 2.60 5.25 -16.49
N TYR A 476 1.69 4.58 -15.78
CA TYR A 476 0.26 4.55 -16.08
C TYR A 476 -0.60 4.78 -14.84
N VAL A 477 -1.67 5.54 -15.03
CA VAL A 477 -2.80 5.68 -14.10
C VAL A 477 -4.06 5.58 -14.95
N SER A 478 -4.81 4.49 -14.79
CA SER A 478 -6.04 4.23 -15.55
C SER A 478 -7.25 4.49 -14.66
N LEU A 479 -8.23 5.27 -15.16
CA LEU A 479 -9.53 5.49 -14.53
C LEU A 479 -10.59 4.78 -15.37
N VAL A 480 -11.25 3.78 -14.79
CA VAL A 480 -12.31 2.99 -15.44
C VAL A 480 -13.65 3.33 -14.79
N THR A 481 -14.60 3.82 -15.57
CA THR A 481 -15.92 4.24 -15.05
C THR A 481 -17.03 3.23 -15.30
N GLY A 482 -16.89 2.35 -16.30
CA GLY A 482 -17.87 1.33 -16.70
C GLY A 482 -17.38 0.50 -17.90
N PRO A 483 -18.23 -0.34 -18.51
CA PRO A 483 -17.94 -1.05 -19.76
C PRO A 483 -17.84 -0.11 -20.98
N ARG A 484 -17.36 -0.67 -22.09
CA ARG A 484 -17.23 0.01 -23.39
C ARG A 484 -18.58 0.51 -23.89
N ARG A 485 -18.61 1.75 -24.36
CA ARG A 485 -19.79 2.41 -24.94
C ARG A 485 -19.93 2.11 -26.44
N PRO A 486 -21.14 2.28 -27.04
CA PRO A 486 -21.35 2.03 -28.48
C PRO A 486 -20.52 2.91 -29.42
N ASP A 487 -20.00 4.04 -28.94
CA ASP A 487 -19.13 4.98 -29.64
C ASP A 487 -17.63 4.77 -29.36
N GLU A 488 -17.26 3.81 -28.49
CA GLU A 488 -15.88 3.50 -28.11
C GLU A 488 -15.34 2.27 -28.87
N MET A 489 -14.09 2.32 -29.32
CA MET A 489 -13.48 1.26 -30.14
C MET A 489 -13.07 0.02 -29.33
N ASP A 490 -12.36 0.22 -28.22
CA ASP A 490 -11.79 -0.83 -27.36
C ASP A 490 -12.30 -0.74 -25.91
N GLY A 491 -12.22 -1.86 -25.19
CA GLY A 491 -12.79 -2.01 -23.85
C GLY A 491 -13.70 -3.25 -23.71
N PRO A 492 -14.01 -3.65 -22.47
CA PRO A 492 -14.80 -4.85 -22.18
C PRO A 492 -16.29 -4.62 -22.44
N ASP A 493 -17.01 -5.69 -22.80
CA ASP A 493 -18.46 -5.72 -22.96
C ASP A 493 -19.17 -5.62 -21.59
N GLU A 494 -18.59 -6.22 -20.55
CA GLU A 494 -19.12 -6.21 -19.17
C GLU A 494 -18.02 -5.87 -18.15
N VAL A 495 -18.37 -5.10 -17.11
CA VAL A 495 -17.47 -4.79 -15.98
C VAL A 495 -18.15 -5.08 -14.65
N HIS A 496 -17.49 -5.88 -13.82
CA HIS A 496 -17.93 -6.22 -12.47
C HIS A 496 -16.98 -5.65 -11.42
N LEU A 497 -17.52 -5.14 -10.31
CA LEU A 497 -16.77 -4.71 -9.14
C LEU A 497 -17.13 -5.61 -7.95
N VAL A 498 -16.18 -6.40 -7.46
CA VAL A 498 -16.34 -7.21 -6.24
C VAL A 498 -15.77 -6.44 -5.07
N VAL A 499 -16.63 -6.10 -4.11
CA VAL A 499 -16.27 -5.36 -2.90
C VAL A 499 -16.22 -6.31 -1.71
N LEU A 500 -15.01 -6.46 -1.14
CA LEU A 500 -14.69 -7.44 -0.12
C LEU A 500 -14.56 -6.81 1.28
N ASP A 501 -15.23 -7.41 2.27
CA ASP A 501 -14.96 -7.13 3.68
C ASP A 501 -13.80 -7.99 4.24
N ASN A 502 -13.98 -9.31 4.31
CA ASN A 502 -13.04 -10.29 4.88
C ASN A 502 -12.58 -9.97 6.31
N GLY A 503 -13.41 -9.29 7.11
CA GLY A 503 -13.10 -8.84 8.47
C GLY A 503 -12.64 -7.38 8.58
N ARG A 504 -12.59 -6.60 7.49
CA ARG A 504 -12.28 -5.15 7.54
C ARG A 504 -13.26 -4.37 8.41
N THR A 505 -14.52 -4.77 8.47
CA THR A 505 -15.54 -4.16 9.34
C THR A 505 -15.22 -4.33 10.82
N ARG A 506 -14.46 -5.39 11.20
CA ARG A 506 -13.92 -5.54 12.57
C ARG A 506 -12.89 -4.45 12.90
N LEU A 507 -12.01 -4.13 11.94
CA LEU A 507 -11.09 -2.99 12.07
C LEU A 507 -11.84 -1.65 12.08
N LEU A 508 -12.87 -1.49 11.23
CA LEU A 508 -13.66 -0.26 11.12
C LEU A 508 -14.41 0.08 12.42
N ALA A 509 -15.04 -0.92 13.05
CA ALA A 509 -15.76 -0.74 14.32
C ALA A 509 -14.83 -0.23 15.43
N ASP A 510 -13.60 -0.74 15.48
CA ASP A 510 -12.60 -0.40 16.48
C ASP A 510 -12.10 1.06 16.33
N PRO A 511 -12.14 1.90 17.40
CA PRO A 511 -11.71 3.30 17.31
C PRO A 511 -10.20 3.48 17.13
N ILE A 512 -9.38 2.50 17.52
CA ILE A 512 -7.93 2.52 17.36
C ILE A 512 -7.55 1.83 16.04
N MET A 513 -8.04 0.61 15.83
CA MET A 513 -7.56 -0.25 14.75
C MET A 513 -8.06 0.16 13.35
N ARG A 514 -9.12 1.00 13.25
CA ARG A 514 -9.59 1.55 11.96
C ARG A 514 -8.54 2.35 11.20
N GLU A 515 -7.52 2.88 11.89
CA GLU A 515 -6.41 3.61 11.24
C GLU A 515 -5.62 2.71 10.26
N ALA A 516 -5.62 1.39 10.46
CA ALA A 516 -5.03 0.45 9.51
C ALA A 516 -5.68 0.51 8.10
N LEU A 517 -6.96 0.87 8.03
CA LEU A 517 -7.75 1.00 6.79
C LEU A 517 -7.34 2.24 5.96
N TYR A 518 -6.49 3.14 6.49
CA TYR A 518 -5.98 4.27 5.70
C TYR A 518 -4.91 3.81 4.67
N CYS A 519 -4.46 2.55 4.70
CA CYS A 519 -3.28 2.12 3.98
C CYS A 519 -3.40 2.17 2.45
N LEU A 520 -2.58 3.02 1.82
CA LEU A 520 -2.45 3.11 0.35
C LEU A 520 -1.80 1.87 -0.31
N ARG A 521 -1.41 0.86 0.48
CA ARG A 521 -0.66 -0.36 0.08
C ARG A 521 0.71 -0.09 -0.57
N CYS A 522 1.31 1.08 -0.31
CA CYS A 522 2.56 1.55 -0.93
C CYS A 522 3.87 0.81 -0.59
N GLY A 523 3.88 -0.25 0.23
CA GLY A 523 5.12 -0.98 0.58
C GLY A 523 6.17 -0.23 1.44
N ALA A 524 6.16 1.11 1.53
CA ALA A 524 7.17 1.92 2.24
C ALA A 524 7.55 1.42 3.64
N CYS A 525 6.57 0.96 4.43
CA CYS A 525 6.78 0.44 5.78
C CYS A 525 7.47 -0.93 5.84
N LEU A 526 7.47 -1.72 4.75
CA LEU A 526 8.23 -2.96 4.63
C LEU A 526 9.71 -2.62 4.40
N ASN A 527 10.01 -1.77 3.41
CA ASN A 527 11.36 -1.28 3.13
C ASN A 527 12.02 -0.63 4.36
N ALA A 528 11.27 0.20 5.11
CA ALA A 528 11.76 0.85 6.34
C ALA A 528 11.91 -0.09 7.55
N CYS A 529 11.50 -1.36 7.47
CA CYS A 529 11.48 -2.26 8.62
C CYS A 529 12.75 -3.13 8.68
N PRO A 530 13.55 -3.04 9.76
CA PRO A 530 14.74 -3.89 9.92
C PRO A 530 14.40 -5.37 10.14
N VAL A 531 13.17 -5.68 10.62
CA VAL A 531 12.71 -7.07 10.75
C VAL A 531 12.38 -7.66 9.39
N TYR A 532 11.58 -6.96 8.58
CA TYR A 532 11.23 -7.40 7.21
C TYR A 532 12.48 -7.62 6.35
N ARG A 533 13.44 -6.68 6.37
CA ARG A 533 14.73 -6.82 5.67
C ARG A 533 15.57 -8.02 6.13
N ARG A 534 15.32 -8.55 7.34
CA ARG A 534 16.01 -9.74 7.89
C ARG A 534 15.26 -11.06 7.71
N ILE A 535 13.95 -11.05 7.40
CA ILE A 535 13.15 -12.29 7.25
C ILE A 535 12.33 -12.41 5.95
N GLY A 536 12.35 -11.38 5.09
CA GLY A 536 11.57 -11.32 3.86
C GLY A 536 10.05 -11.28 4.10
N GLY A 537 9.28 -11.45 3.02
CA GLY A 537 7.82 -11.60 3.12
C GLY A 537 7.39 -12.98 3.56
N HIS A 538 8.02 -14.02 3.00
CA HIS A 538 7.61 -15.41 3.18
C HIS A 538 7.57 -15.88 4.63
N ALA A 539 8.43 -15.36 5.51
CA ALA A 539 8.39 -15.69 6.94
C ALA A 539 7.04 -15.33 7.59
N TYR A 540 6.42 -14.20 7.21
CA TYR A 540 5.08 -13.80 7.68
C TYR A 540 3.99 -14.80 7.25
N GLY A 541 4.22 -15.56 6.17
CA GLY A 541 3.37 -16.67 5.71
C GLY A 541 2.00 -16.26 5.16
N TYR A 542 1.80 -14.98 4.84
CA TYR A 542 0.51 -14.46 4.37
C TYR A 542 0.72 -13.35 3.34
N ALA A 543 -0.28 -13.14 2.46
CA ALA A 543 -0.25 -12.16 1.37
C ALA A 543 0.14 -10.73 1.84
N TYR A 544 -0.14 -10.38 3.09
CA TYR A 544 0.31 -9.14 3.70
C TYR A 544 1.47 -9.36 4.67
N SER A 545 2.67 -8.98 4.24
CA SER A 545 3.91 -9.07 5.02
C SER A 545 4.29 -7.74 5.72
N GLY A 546 5.32 -7.79 6.57
CA GLY A 546 5.90 -6.62 7.23
C GLY A 546 4.99 -5.92 8.26
N PRO A 547 5.29 -4.66 8.62
CA PRO A 547 4.62 -3.98 9.74
C PRO A 547 3.12 -3.74 9.53
N ILE A 548 2.67 -3.44 8.30
CA ILE A 548 1.23 -3.32 8.02
C ILE A 548 0.55 -4.69 7.98
N GLY A 549 1.22 -5.72 7.46
CA GLY A 549 0.74 -7.10 7.49
C GLY A 549 0.48 -7.58 8.92
N ALA A 550 1.45 -7.37 9.81
CA ALA A 550 1.34 -7.68 11.24
C ALA A 550 0.22 -6.91 11.98
N VAL A 551 -0.27 -5.78 11.44
CA VAL A 551 -1.42 -5.03 11.98
C VAL A 551 -2.76 -5.56 11.47
N ILE A 552 -2.86 -5.97 10.20
CA ILE A 552 -4.16 -6.39 9.62
C ILE A 552 -4.40 -7.90 9.70
N ALA A 553 -3.35 -8.72 9.61
CA ALA A 553 -3.47 -10.18 9.62
C ALA A 553 -4.29 -10.73 10.80
N PRO A 554 -4.15 -10.22 12.05
CA PRO A 554 -4.98 -10.72 13.16
C PRO A 554 -6.48 -10.42 13.01
N ALA A 555 -6.85 -9.36 12.29
CA ALA A 555 -8.26 -9.02 12.01
C ALA A 555 -8.83 -9.66 10.73
N LEU A 556 -7.98 -10.23 9.86
CA LEU A 556 -8.40 -11.01 8.70
C LEU A 556 -8.43 -12.51 9.04
N LEU A 557 -7.37 -13.04 9.66
CA LEU A 557 -7.16 -14.46 9.93
C LEU A 557 -7.56 -14.95 11.33
N GLY A 558 -7.83 -14.04 12.28
CA GLY A 558 -8.00 -14.34 13.70
C GLY A 558 -6.70 -14.17 14.50
N VAL A 559 -6.79 -13.70 15.75
CA VAL A 559 -5.60 -13.34 16.55
C VAL A 559 -4.78 -14.58 16.95
N GLU A 560 -5.49 -15.70 17.11
CA GLU A 560 -4.99 -17.00 17.55
C GLU A 560 -4.01 -17.60 16.54
N ARG A 561 -4.24 -17.35 15.25
CA ARG A 561 -3.48 -17.93 14.14
C ARG A 561 -2.18 -17.18 13.83
N VAL A 562 -2.07 -15.92 14.26
CA VAL A 562 -0.96 -15.02 13.92
C VAL A 562 -0.48 -14.19 15.11
N ALA A 563 -0.64 -14.73 16.33
CA ALA A 563 -0.31 -14.05 17.59
C ALA A 563 1.15 -13.57 17.68
N ASP A 564 2.08 -14.22 16.96
CA ASP A 564 3.48 -13.79 16.89
C ASP A 564 3.73 -12.60 15.93
N LEU A 565 2.89 -12.37 14.92
CA LEU A 565 3.15 -11.32 13.92
C LEU A 565 3.22 -9.92 14.54
N PRO A 566 2.34 -9.53 15.50
CA PRO A 566 2.50 -8.28 16.23
C PRO A 566 3.83 -8.16 17.00
N TYR A 567 4.47 -9.27 17.37
CA TYR A 567 5.80 -9.29 18.01
C TYR A 567 6.97 -9.21 17.01
N ALA A 568 6.73 -9.40 15.70
CA ALA A 568 7.70 -9.24 14.61
C ALA A 568 8.07 -7.78 14.29
N SER A 569 8.32 -6.97 15.34
CA SER A 569 8.65 -5.55 15.23
C SER A 569 9.46 -5.07 16.45
N THR A 570 10.50 -4.28 16.18
CA THR A 570 11.30 -3.57 17.19
C THR A 570 10.62 -2.31 17.74
N LEU A 571 9.43 -1.95 17.21
CA LEU A 571 8.68 -0.72 17.55
C LEU A 571 9.45 0.59 17.30
N CYS A 572 10.46 0.58 16.42
CA CYS A 572 11.44 1.66 16.22
C CYS A 572 10.93 2.94 15.51
N GLY A 573 9.62 3.20 15.43
CA GLY A 573 9.05 4.39 14.78
C GLY A 573 9.05 4.39 13.26
N ALA A 574 10.17 4.04 12.60
CA ALA A 574 10.46 4.28 11.18
C ALA A 574 9.31 3.99 10.17
N CYS A 575 8.50 2.95 10.41
CA CYS A 575 7.34 2.62 9.55
C CYS A 575 6.21 3.67 9.57
N ARG A 576 6.04 4.41 10.67
CA ARG A 576 5.18 5.61 10.79
C ARG A 576 5.80 6.79 10.05
N ASP A 577 7.10 6.99 10.24
CA ASP A 577 7.83 8.16 9.72
C ASP A 577 7.86 8.20 8.19
N VAL A 578 7.95 7.04 7.53
CA VAL A 578 7.86 6.95 6.05
C VAL A 578 6.41 6.92 5.51
N CYS A 579 5.40 6.70 6.34
CA CYS A 579 4.03 6.43 5.89
C CYS A 579 3.38 7.68 5.25
N PRO A 580 2.90 7.64 3.99
CA PRO A 580 2.31 8.79 3.31
C PRO A 580 1.05 9.35 4.00
N VAL A 581 0.35 8.52 4.77
CA VAL A 581 -0.87 8.90 5.54
C VAL A 581 -0.66 8.81 7.07
N ARG A 582 0.61 8.81 7.50
CA ARG A 582 1.08 8.79 8.90
C ARG A 582 0.45 7.70 9.80
N ILE A 583 0.18 6.50 9.29
CA ILE A 583 -0.37 5.40 10.12
C ILE A 583 0.58 5.11 11.29
N ASP A 584 0.08 5.19 12.53
CA ASP A 584 0.86 4.88 13.73
C ASP A 584 0.97 3.37 13.96
N ILE A 585 1.59 2.68 13.00
CA ILE A 585 1.80 1.22 13.01
C ILE A 585 2.42 0.73 14.34
N PRO A 586 3.41 1.40 14.97
CA PRO A 586 3.91 1.01 16.29
C PRO A 586 2.83 0.97 17.39
N HIS A 587 1.90 1.94 17.40
CA HIS A 587 0.79 1.97 18.35
C HIS A 587 -0.21 0.82 18.07
N LEU A 588 -0.56 0.58 16.81
CA LEU A 588 -1.46 -0.52 16.42
C LEU A 588 -0.88 -1.90 16.73
N LEU A 589 0.45 -2.06 16.64
CA LEU A 589 1.15 -3.28 17.05
C LEU A 589 1.17 -3.44 18.58
N LEU A 590 1.31 -2.35 19.35
CA LEU A 590 1.22 -2.38 20.81
C LEU A 590 -0.19 -2.77 21.29
N GLU A 591 -1.23 -2.25 20.64
CA GLU A 591 -2.62 -2.60 20.94
C GLU A 591 -2.89 -4.10 20.72
N TRP A 592 -2.43 -4.68 19.61
CA TRP A 592 -2.48 -6.13 19.43
C TRP A 592 -1.70 -6.91 20.50
N ARG A 593 -0.48 -6.48 20.86
CA ARG A 593 0.31 -7.12 21.92
C ARG A 593 -0.41 -7.06 23.27
N ALA A 594 -1.14 -5.99 23.57
CA ALA A 594 -1.96 -5.87 24.79
C ALA A 594 -3.13 -6.86 24.77
N ARG A 595 -3.87 -6.96 23.66
CA ARG A 595 -4.97 -7.92 23.48
C ARG A 595 -4.49 -9.37 23.59
N ILE A 596 -3.38 -9.71 22.95
CA ILE A 596 -2.76 -11.05 23.01
C ILE A 596 -2.22 -11.35 24.42
N ALA A 597 -1.69 -10.35 25.14
CA ALA A 597 -1.27 -10.51 26.53
C ALA A 597 -2.44 -10.68 27.51
N ALA A 598 -3.63 -10.15 27.20
CA ALA A 598 -4.85 -10.37 27.96
C ALA A 598 -5.50 -11.73 27.65
N ALA A 599 -5.49 -12.16 26.39
CA ALA A 599 -6.10 -13.42 25.94
C ALA A 599 -5.27 -14.67 26.30
N VAL A 600 -3.94 -14.58 26.28
CA VAL A 600 -3.04 -15.73 26.57
C VAL A 600 -2.69 -15.77 28.07
N PRO A 601 -3.09 -16.83 28.82
CA PRO A 601 -2.82 -16.92 30.25
C PRO A 601 -1.32 -16.93 30.58
N ARG A 602 -0.83 -15.85 31.19
CA ARG A 602 0.58 -15.72 31.60
C ARG A 602 0.89 -16.52 32.85
N SER A 603 2.10 -17.06 32.94
CA SER A 603 2.51 -17.84 34.12
C SER A 603 2.47 -16.98 35.39
N TRP A 604 2.34 -17.59 36.58
CA TRP A 604 2.40 -16.85 37.83
C TRP A 604 3.76 -16.17 38.02
N GLY A 605 4.86 -16.86 37.65
CA GLY A 605 6.22 -16.31 37.68
C GLY A 605 6.41 -15.11 36.75
N GLU A 606 5.89 -15.15 35.52
CA GLU A 606 5.90 -14.00 34.60
C GLU A 606 5.11 -12.82 35.16
N ARG A 607 3.91 -13.08 35.70
CA ARG A 607 3.09 -12.04 36.35
C ARG A 607 3.78 -11.42 37.58
N LEU A 608 4.47 -12.23 38.38
CA LEU A 608 5.27 -11.75 39.53
C LEU A 608 6.48 -10.93 39.06
N LEU A 609 7.23 -11.42 38.08
CA LEU A 609 8.41 -10.75 37.51
C LEU A 609 8.06 -9.38 36.93
N VAL A 610 6.98 -9.29 36.14
CA VAL A 610 6.51 -8.01 35.56
C VAL A 610 5.98 -7.06 36.64
N ARG A 611 5.32 -7.56 37.69
CA ARG A 611 4.92 -6.74 38.86
C ARG A 611 6.13 -6.21 39.64
N ALA A 612 7.11 -7.06 39.94
CA ALA A 612 8.34 -6.66 40.63
C ALA A 612 9.13 -5.64 39.81
N TRP A 613 9.29 -5.87 38.50
CA TRP A 613 9.90 -4.91 37.57
C TRP A 613 9.16 -3.57 37.55
N ARG A 614 7.82 -3.57 37.49
CA ARG A 614 7.01 -2.34 37.56
C ARG A 614 7.28 -1.58 38.86
N THR A 615 7.28 -2.25 40.01
CA THR A 615 7.51 -1.60 41.33
C THR A 615 8.93 -1.03 41.43
N ILE A 616 9.94 -1.74 40.93
CA ILE A 616 11.33 -1.27 40.90
C ILE A 616 11.47 -0.08 39.94
N ALA A 617 10.98 -0.19 38.70
CA ALA A 617 11.14 0.83 37.66
C ALA A 617 10.33 2.11 37.92
N ALA A 618 9.19 2.02 38.60
CA ALA A 618 8.38 3.19 38.98
C ALA A 618 8.91 3.93 40.21
N SER A 619 9.87 3.37 40.95
CA SER A 619 10.40 3.94 42.19
C SER A 619 11.90 4.24 42.06
N PRO A 620 12.31 5.52 41.91
CA PRO A 620 13.71 5.91 41.78
C PRO A 620 14.68 5.33 42.83
N PRO A 621 14.36 5.27 44.15
CA PRO A 621 15.27 4.64 45.12
C PRO A 621 15.40 3.12 44.91
N LEU A 622 14.30 2.40 44.64
CA LEU A 622 14.36 0.96 44.36
C LEU A 622 15.13 0.68 43.06
N TYR A 623 14.93 1.51 42.02
CA TYR A 623 15.69 1.41 40.78
C TYR A 623 17.20 1.64 41.01
N HIS A 624 17.58 2.60 41.85
CA HIS A 624 18.98 2.84 42.22
C HIS A 624 19.59 1.64 42.98
N VAL A 625 18.88 1.06 43.96
CA VAL A 625 19.35 -0.12 44.70
C VAL A 625 19.45 -1.34 43.78
N ALA A 626 18.40 -1.65 43.00
CA ALA A 626 18.36 -2.79 42.10
C ALA A 626 19.42 -2.70 40.99
N THR A 627 19.63 -1.52 40.39
CA THR A 627 20.71 -1.33 39.41
C THR A 627 22.10 -1.31 40.07
N GLY A 628 22.21 -0.93 41.34
CA GLY A 628 23.43 -1.10 42.13
C GLY A 628 23.80 -2.58 42.31
N ALA A 629 22.87 -3.38 42.83
CA ALA A 629 23.05 -4.81 43.04
C ALA A 629 23.30 -5.57 41.73
N MET A 630 22.54 -5.26 40.67
CA MET A 630 22.75 -5.84 39.33
C MET A 630 24.17 -5.56 38.80
N ARG A 631 24.70 -4.35 39.02
CA ARG A 631 26.07 -4.00 38.60
C ARG A 631 27.14 -4.77 39.37
N ALA A 632 26.95 -4.99 40.67
CA ALA A 632 27.85 -5.83 41.47
C ALA A 632 27.81 -7.30 41.01
N ALA A 633 26.61 -7.85 40.81
CA ALA A 633 26.44 -9.21 40.30
C ALA A 633 27.07 -9.41 38.91
N PHE A 634 26.86 -8.47 37.98
CA PHE A 634 27.48 -8.55 36.65
C PHE A 634 29.00 -8.36 36.65
N ALA A 635 29.59 -7.68 37.63
CA ALA A 635 31.04 -7.66 37.79
C ALA A 635 31.58 -9.06 38.14
N VAL A 636 30.96 -9.75 39.10
CA VAL A 636 31.33 -11.14 39.45
C VAL A 636 31.14 -12.09 38.25
N VAL A 637 30.01 -11.98 37.55
CA VAL A 637 29.72 -12.82 36.37
C VAL A 637 30.70 -12.54 35.20
N ALA A 638 31.19 -11.30 35.05
CA ALA A 638 32.22 -10.98 34.05
C ALA A 638 33.58 -11.63 34.36
N HIS A 639 33.92 -11.77 35.65
CA HIS A 639 35.14 -12.46 36.09
C HIS A 639 35.00 -14.00 36.13
N VAL A 640 33.76 -14.53 36.13
CA VAL A 640 33.49 -15.99 36.08
C VAL A 640 32.53 -16.34 34.94
N PRO A 641 32.99 -16.37 33.66
CA PRO A 641 32.12 -16.59 32.50
C PRO A 641 31.38 -17.94 32.48
N ALA A 642 31.81 -18.94 33.26
CA ALA A 642 31.10 -20.20 33.46
C ALA A 642 29.78 -20.01 34.23
N LEU A 643 29.72 -19.08 35.19
CA LEU A 643 28.52 -18.79 35.98
C LEU A 643 27.37 -18.28 35.10
N ALA A 644 27.68 -17.55 34.02
CA ALA A 644 26.70 -17.12 33.02
C ALA A 644 26.16 -18.27 32.13
N ALA A 645 26.82 -19.43 32.09
CA ALA A 645 26.30 -20.61 31.39
C ALA A 645 25.38 -21.45 32.30
N LEU A 646 25.62 -21.43 33.61
CA LEU A 646 24.79 -22.12 34.62
C LEU A 646 23.45 -21.43 34.90
N LEU A 647 23.32 -20.14 34.60
CA LEU A 647 22.09 -19.36 34.78
C LEU A 647 21.24 -19.34 33.49
N PRO A 648 20.10 -20.06 33.41
CA PRO A 648 19.40 -20.28 32.14
C PRO A 648 19.01 -19.01 31.34
N PRO A 649 18.59 -17.89 31.96
CA PRO A 649 18.33 -16.65 31.22
C PRO A 649 19.59 -16.04 30.59
N LEU A 650 20.75 -16.15 31.25
CA LEU A 650 22.02 -15.63 30.74
C LEU A 650 22.59 -16.57 29.66
N ALA A 651 22.49 -17.88 29.85
CA ALA A 651 22.82 -18.86 28.83
C ALA A 651 21.96 -18.67 27.56
N ALA A 652 20.65 -18.47 27.72
CA ALA A 652 19.74 -18.21 26.62
C ALA A 652 20.05 -16.90 25.87
N TRP A 653 20.48 -15.85 26.59
CA TRP A 653 20.94 -14.57 26.04
C TRP A 653 22.25 -14.73 25.24
N ARG A 654 23.23 -15.45 25.81
CA ARG A 654 24.56 -15.67 25.21
C ARG A 654 24.57 -16.40 23.86
N ARG A 655 23.47 -17.06 23.47
CA ARG A 655 23.33 -17.73 22.16
C ARG A 655 23.39 -16.78 20.95
N GLY A 656 23.29 -15.47 21.15
CA GLY A 656 23.41 -14.48 20.06
C GLY A 656 23.63 -13.04 20.51
N ARG A 657 24.09 -12.83 21.75
CA ARG A 657 24.35 -11.51 22.36
C ARG A 657 25.46 -11.63 23.38
N GLU A 658 26.37 -10.67 23.39
CA GLU A 658 27.32 -10.49 24.50
C GLU A 658 26.58 -10.10 25.79
N LEU A 659 27.18 -10.40 26.96
CA LEU A 659 26.64 -9.93 28.24
C LEU A 659 26.84 -8.40 28.35
N PRO A 660 25.85 -7.64 28.82
CA PRO A 660 25.97 -6.20 28.96
C PRO A 660 27.07 -5.81 29.96
N THR A 661 28.08 -5.08 29.48
CA THR A 661 29.12 -4.47 30.31
C THR A 661 28.58 -3.19 30.96
N PHE A 662 28.44 -3.21 32.28
CA PHE A 662 27.89 -2.06 33.00
C PHE A 662 28.97 -1.03 33.34
N ALA A 663 28.74 0.24 32.95
CA ALA A 663 29.67 1.33 33.25
C ALA A 663 29.96 1.48 34.76
N THR A 664 31.24 1.69 35.10
CA THR A 664 31.73 1.90 36.48
C THR A 664 31.15 3.18 37.13
N ARG A 665 30.89 4.22 36.33
CA ARG A 665 30.16 5.44 36.73
C ARG A 665 28.85 5.57 35.93
N PRO A 666 27.67 5.25 36.51
CA PRO A 666 26.40 5.28 35.79
C PRO A 666 25.96 6.71 35.47
N PHE A 667 25.11 6.87 34.44
CA PHE A 667 24.68 8.20 33.95
C PHE A 667 24.13 9.10 35.06
N HIS A 668 23.27 8.60 35.94
CA HIS A 668 22.68 9.39 37.03
C HIS A 668 23.74 9.95 38.01
N ARG A 669 24.85 9.23 38.23
CA ARG A 669 25.96 9.69 39.06
C ARG A 669 26.73 10.78 38.33
N ARG A 670 27.12 10.53 37.07
CA ARG A 670 27.78 11.51 36.18
C ARG A 670 26.95 12.79 36.00
N TRP A 671 25.62 12.68 36.01
CA TRP A 671 24.70 13.81 35.88
C TRP A 671 24.59 14.63 37.17
N ARG A 672 24.54 13.98 38.35
CA ARG A 672 24.64 14.70 39.64
C ARG A 672 26.00 15.38 39.79
N GLU A 673 27.09 14.66 39.50
CA GLU A 673 28.45 15.21 39.50
C GLU A 673 28.56 16.42 38.56
N ARG A 674 27.99 16.38 37.35
CA ARG A 674 27.93 17.53 36.43
C ARG A 674 27.07 18.69 36.95
N ARG A 675 25.91 18.44 37.56
CA ARG A 675 25.06 19.51 38.12
C ARG A 675 25.68 20.18 39.35
N VAL A 676 26.52 19.47 40.11
CA VAL A 676 27.31 20.05 41.20
C VAL A 676 28.55 20.79 40.67
N ALA A 677 29.11 20.34 39.55
CA ALA A 677 30.24 20.98 38.87
C ALA A 677 29.85 22.07 37.85
N SER A 678 28.60 22.56 37.88
CA SER A 678 28.16 23.78 37.18
C SER A 678 28.04 24.92 38.20
N PRO A 679 29.05 25.80 38.31
CA PRO A 679 29.00 26.96 39.20
C PRO A 679 28.14 28.08 38.59
N ASP A 680 26.82 27.87 38.55
CA ASP A 680 25.81 28.89 38.26
C ASP A 680 24.60 28.65 39.18
N GLY A 681 24.78 29.03 40.44
CA GLY A 681 23.74 29.21 41.44
C GLY A 681 23.78 30.67 41.93
N ALA A 682 23.53 31.60 41.02
CA ALA A 682 23.50 33.05 41.22
C ALA A 682 22.36 33.65 40.37
#